data_AF-A0A1N7SGC4-F1
#
_entry.id   AF-A0A1N7SGC4-F1
#
_cell.length_a   1.000
_cell.length_b   1.000
_cell.length_c   1.000
_cell.angle_alpha   90.00
_cell.angle_beta   90.00
_cell.angle_gamma   90.00
#
_symmetry.space_group_name_H-M   'P 1'
#
loop_
_entity.id
_entity.type
_entity.pdbx_description
1 polymer ?
#
loop_
_entity_poly.entity_id
_entity_poly.type
_entity_poly.pdbx_seq_one_letter_code
_entity_poly.pdbx_strand_id
1 'polypeptide(L)'
;MERSVQNIEGAVPPDVLAGLPQERAPAAADDRRLKISVINGNLQFIQEPLLIGHYRDASLTGVERVVDDLIGGALSTSIRLGRYPQHLGSQQVFVNAGFRSPHPFRLPRPAGLIVVGLGSEGQLRASDLATTVRLGVIAWAQRLAENEAQCAEPFALAATLIGSGGSGISPGQAARLVAEGVRDANLRLASTDWPCVRHLRLIELYLDRSAEAWRSLKLLEQASPECYEIDDIILPSTGALLRPLDSSYRGADYDLISAVTQIDASADTNIVYTLDTRRARTEVRATATQGRLLAQLVKAASSADNDDANIGQVLYQLIVPREMRPFLAGGSEMQIEVDSGTAGIPWEMLDTSANAPQRNADSPRPWAIRAKLLRKLRIGDFRHRVDDAPRDAQILVIGEPYCNDPRYPALPGARQEAQAIANLLREQIGAARVTGLVAASGGERGPDARTIISTLLERDWRVLHISGHGEPPADDANPVDAGDDRLRGVVLSDGIFLGPREIGMLQRTPELVFVNCCYLAARSGDQLLKAADVPVYDRPRYAANVAEALIRIGVKCVIASGWAVDDEPAQQFATTFYRQILEGERFLDAVAVARDAAWLCGGNTWAAYQCYGDANWTLEPASGSTGARERTAEDRYAGIASSVSLILALEELETSARFDASGSPDRLRYLDERFGSRWGAQGDVAEAFGRAWAAWRIEEKAVEWYERAVRAGDGRTTFAATDQLANLRARLAWTTLKAKAAQGGPSVVSASDIDAARSQVENSIALLQSLLDVRRTVDRLSICAAAYKRIALIERIAGDEAAESAAIGKMLALYREAERLGDAQGDAATFYPLINRLAAELMLGMGASSADGFDAASVDRLRQMLEQCAHGEPDFWNISAMTELRIYESVAAKRLEASLAAIRADFVDLHTRVPSRSNWSSVLDQYDFVLYRYANQPAIADGEKAAVSQLLDMLKQWVHEDEPQQPQQPQSSA
;
A
#
# COMPACT_ATOMS: atom_id res chain seq x y z
N MET A 1 47.39 70.22 -13.14
CA MET A 1 48.05 70.93 -12.02
C MET A 1 47.44 70.36 -10.76
N GLU A 2 48.13 69.41 -10.14
CA GLU A 2 49.07 69.61 -9.02
C GLU A 2 48.36 69.13 -7.74
N ARG A 3 48.72 67.93 -7.27
CA ARG A 3 49.72 67.66 -6.21
C ARG A 3 49.00 67.64 -4.85
N SER A 4 49.27 66.75 -3.90
CA SER A 4 50.26 65.70 -3.68
C SER A 4 49.78 65.05 -2.34
N VAL A 5 50.16 63.86 -1.88
CA VAL A 5 51.48 63.54 -1.34
C VAL A 5 51.42 62.09 -0.80
N GLN A 6 52.41 61.30 -1.22
CA GLN A 6 53.09 60.17 -0.56
C GLN A 6 52.41 58.83 -0.28
N ASN A 7 53.00 57.84 -0.97
CA ASN A 7 53.08 56.43 -0.60
C ASN A 7 53.83 56.20 0.72
N ILE A 8 53.42 55.17 1.46
CA ILE A 8 54.32 54.30 2.22
C ILE A 8 54.01 52.86 1.77
N GLU A 9 55.01 52.22 1.16
CA GLU A 9 55.01 50.79 0.82
C GLU A 9 55.40 49.94 2.03
N GLY A 10 54.88 48.71 2.07
CA GLY A 10 55.22 47.66 3.04
C GLY A 10 54.78 46.26 2.57
N ALA A 11 55.35 45.84 1.44
CA ALA A 11 55.49 44.51 0.80
C ALA A 11 54.89 43.23 1.44
N VAL A 12 54.23 42.39 0.61
CA VAL A 12 54.60 40.98 0.23
C VAL A 12 53.98 40.65 -1.17
N PRO A 13 54.64 39.88 -2.07
CA PRO A 13 54.39 39.82 -3.52
C PRO A 13 53.15 39.00 -3.97
N PRO A 14 52.72 39.17 -5.25
CA PRO A 14 51.50 38.58 -5.81
C PRO A 14 51.77 37.16 -6.29
N ASP A 15 51.37 36.17 -5.50
CA ASP A 15 51.37 34.76 -5.92
C ASP A 15 50.04 34.11 -5.52
N VAL A 16 48.93 34.63 -6.07
CA VAL A 16 47.58 34.05 -5.85
C VAL A 16 46.69 34.21 -7.10
N LEU A 17 47.21 34.01 -8.31
CA LEU A 17 46.37 33.95 -9.53
C LEU A 17 46.97 33.03 -10.61
N ALA A 18 47.48 31.86 -10.22
CA ALA A 18 47.84 30.79 -11.16
C ALA A 18 47.45 29.44 -10.55
N GLY A 19 46.19 29.06 -10.78
CA GLY A 19 45.62 27.78 -10.33
C GLY A 19 44.23 27.56 -10.91
N LEU A 20 44.02 27.90 -12.19
CA LEU A 20 42.86 27.40 -12.92
C LEU A 20 43.07 25.90 -13.14
N PRO A 21 42.11 25.02 -12.81
CA PRO A 21 42.15 23.65 -13.30
C PRO A 21 42.14 23.70 -14.82
N GLN A 22 43.22 23.24 -15.46
CA GLN A 22 43.24 22.97 -16.89
C GLN A 22 42.08 22.03 -17.22
N GLU A 23 41.25 22.40 -18.20
CA GLU A 23 40.33 21.46 -18.85
C GLU A 23 41.12 20.22 -19.28
N ARG A 24 40.85 19.09 -18.63
CA ARG A 24 41.33 17.79 -19.08
C ARG A 24 40.85 17.61 -20.51
N ALA A 25 41.79 17.37 -21.43
CA ALA A 25 41.48 16.90 -22.77
C ALA A 25 40.51 15.70 -22.69
N PRO A 26 39.51 15.63 -23.59
CA PRO A 26 38.49 14.59 -23.51
C PRO A 26 39.15 13.22 -23.64
N ALA A 27 39.04 12.42 -22.58
CA ALA A 27 39.23 10.98 -22.67
C ALA A 27 38.33 10.45 -23.80
N ALA A 28 38.82 9.45 -24.54
CA ALA A 28 38.14 8.81 -25.66
C ALA A 28 36.64 8.64 -25.38
N ALA A 29 35.82 8.93 -26.40
CA ALA A 29 34.35 8.98 -26.35
C ALA A 29 33.72 7.82 -25.58
N ASP A 30 33.60 7.99 -24.27
CA ASP A 30 32.85 7.12 -23.38
C ASP A 30 31.40 7.60 -23.44
N ASP A 31 30.49 6.66 -23.62
CA ASP A 31 29.11 6.93 -23.96
C ASP A 31 28.38 7.60 -22.79
N ARG A 32 28.28 8.94 -22.84
CA ARG A 32 27.65 9.77 -21.79
C ARG A 32 26.11 9.67 -21.78
N ARG A 33 25.52 8.84 -22.63
CA ARG A 33 24.07 8.64 -22.68
C ARG A 33 23.59 7.87 -21.45
N LEU A 34 22.47 8.31 -20.88
CA LEU A 34 21.79 7.55 -19.83
C LEU A 34 21.05 6.39 -20.49
N LYS A 35 21.50 5.15 -20.21
CA LYS A 35 20.76 3.96 -20.64
C LYS A 35 19.50 3.80 -19.80
N ILE A 36 18.36 3.50 -20.42
CA ILE A 36 17.08 3.29 -19.74
C ILE A 36 16.42 1.99 -20.21
N SER A 37 16.05 1.14 -19.27
CA SER A 37 15.22 -0.04 -19.51
C SER A 37 13.88 0.11 -18.82
N VAL A 38 12.80 -0.29 -19.48
CA VAL A 38 11.47 -0.43 -18.85
C VAL A 38 11.23 -1.91 -18.59
N ILE A 39 10.98 -2.25 -17.32
CA ILE A 39 10.80 -3.62 -16.84
C ILE A 39 9.37 -3.77 -16.35
N ASN A 40 8.64 -4.73 -16.93
CA ASN A 40 7.34 -5.12 -16.43
C ASN A 40 7.49 -6.31 -15.47
N GLY A 41 7.34 -6.07 -14.17
CA GLY A 41 7.52 -7.11 -13.16
C GLY A 41 7.41 -6.62 -11.72
N ASN A 42 7.57 -7.55 -10.79
CA ASN A 42 7.48 -7.31 -9.35
C ASN A 42 8.81 -6.77 -8.81
N LEU A 43 8.74 -5.64 -8.09
CA LEU A 43 9.91 -4.95 -7.51
C LEU A 43 10.67 -5.76 -6.45
N GLN A 44 10.06 -6.82 -5.90
CA GLN A 44 10.70 -7.71 -4.92
C GLN A 44 11.97 -8.39 -5.49
N PHE A 45 12.12 -8.45 -6.82
CA PHE A 45 13.22 -9.10 -7.51
C PHE A 45 14.31 -8.13 -8.01
N ILE A 46 14.37 -6.92 -7.45
CA ILE A 46 15.32 -5.87 -7.87
C ILE A 46 16.52 -5.81 -6.93
N GLN A 47 17.75 -5.76 -7.48
CA GLN A 47 19.00 -5.69 -6.71
C GLN A 47 19.52 -4.26 -6.57
N GLU A 48 19.22 -3.42 -7.55
CA GLU A 48 19.70 -2.05 -7.62
C GLU A 48 19.15 -1.21 -6.46
N PRO A 49 19.84 -0.11 -6.08
CA PRO A 49 19.22 0.91 -5.24
C PRO A 49 17.89 1.34 -5.84
N LEU A 50 16.85 1.30 -5.04
CA LEU A 50 15.48 1.57 -5.47
C LEU A 50 15.10 3.00 -5.07
N LEU A 51 14.66 3.80 -6.03
CA LEU A 51 14.10 5.12 -5.82
C LEU A 51 12.57 5.04 -5.80
N ILE A 52 11.97 5.51 -4.71
CA ILE A 52 10.51 5.63 -4.54
C ILE A 52 10.14 7.03 -4.05
N GLY A 53 8.90 7.44 -4.27
CA GLY A 53 8.38 8.70 -3.75
C GLY A 53 7.24 8.49 -2.77
N HIS A 54 7.09 9.45 -1.85
CA HIS A 54 6.04 9.45 -0.83
C HIS A 54 5.25 10.75 -0.84
N TYR A 55 3.92 10.66 -0.88
CA TYR A 55 3.03 11.81 -0.69
C TYR A 55 2.82 12.08 0.80
N ARG A 56 2.73 13.35 1.17
CA ARG A 56 2.38 13.79 2.51
C ARG A 56 0.99 13.25 2.89
N ASP A 57 0.85 12.80 4.14
CA ASP A 57 -0.38 12.22 4.71
C ASP A 57 -0.81 10.91 4.03
N ALA A 58 0.06 10.30 3.22
CA ALA A 58 -0.16 8.95 2.71
C ALA A 58 0.30 7.90 3.73
N SER A 59 -0.51 6.87 3.93
CA SER A 59 -0.06 5.66 4.61
C SER A 59 0.91 4.91 3.70
N LEU A 60 1.86 4.17 4.29
CA LEU A 60 2.68 3.22 3.52
C LEU A 60 1.77 2.16 2.91
N THR A 61 1.56 2.28 1.60
CA THR A 61 0.65 1.50 0.78
C THR A 61 1.37 1.07 -0.50
N GLY A 62 0.83 0.05 -1.19
CA GLY A 62 1.40 -0.46 -2.43
C GLY A 62 2.90 -0.75 -2.32
N VAL A 63 3.69 -0.11 -3.19
CA VAL A 63 5.15 -0.24 -3.25
C VAL A 63 5.82 0.06 -1.91
N GLU A 64 5.40 1.11 -1.21
CA GLU A 64 6.08 1.52 0.03
C GLU A 64 5.93 0.46 1.12
N ARG A 65 4.75 -0.16 1.23
CA ARG A 65 4.49 -1.25 2.18
C ARG A 65 5.35 -2.47 1.87
N VAL A 66 5.32 -2.92 0.62
CA VAL A 66 6.08 -4.10 0.17
C VAL A 66 7.56 -3.92 0.46
N VAL A 67 8.13 -2.74 0.16
CA VAL A 67 9.55 -2.48 0.42
C VAL A 67 9.84 -2.35 1.91
N ASP A 68 8.96 -1.73 2.70
CA ASP A 68 9.11 -1.63 4.15
C ASP A 68 9.25 -3.03 4.79
N ASP A 69 8.40 -3.98 4.38
CA ASP A 69 8.46 -5.37 4.83
C ASP A 69 9.79 -6.04 4.43
N LEU A 70 10.28 -5.80 3.20
CA LEU A 70 11.56 -6.33 2.70
C LEU A 70 12.79 -5.82 3.47
N ILE A 71 12.73 -4.61 4.04
CA ILE A 71 13.84 -4.00 4.79
C ILE A 71 13.62 -4.00 6.31
N GLY A 72 12.62 -4.74 6.80
CA GLY A 72 12.39 -4.95 8.23
C GLY A 72 11.69 -3.79 8.95
N GLY A 73 10.77 -3.09 8.29
CA GLY A 73 9.95 -2.04 8.90
C GLY A 73 10.65 -0.69 9.08
N ALA A 74 11.74 -0.44 8.36
CA ALA A 74 12.56 0.78 8.53
C ALA A 74 11.83 2.06 8.11
N LEU A 75 10.97 2.01 7.09
CA LEU A 75 10.14 3.13 6.64
C LEU A 75 9.06 3.43 7.67
N SER A 76 8.34 2.39 8.13
CA SER A 76 7.35 2.53 9.21
C SER A 76 7.99 3.12 10.47
N THR A 77 9.23 2.70 10.79
CA THR A 77 9.99 3.25 11.92
C THR A 77 10.34 4.72 11.72
N SER A 78 10.77 5.12 10.52
CA SER A 78 11.10 6.51 10.22
C SER A 78 9.86 7.43 10.27
N ILE A 79 8.70 6.94 9.84
CA ILE A 79 7.41 7.64 10.03
C ILE A 79 7.12 7.83 11.51
N ARG A 80 7.20 6.75 12.32
CA ARG A 80 6.97 6.84 13.78
C ARG A 80 7.92 7.82 14.48
N LEU A 81 9.14 7.98 13.97
CA LEU A 81 10.14 8.91 14.50
C LEU A 81 10.03 10.34 13.92
N GLY A 82 9.06 10.60 13.02
CA GLY A 82 8.88 11.91 12.39
C GLY A 82 10.03 12.34 11.49
N ARG A 83 10.78 11.38 10.90
CA ARG A 83 11.94 11.64 10.04
C ARG A 83 11.70 11.33 8.55
N TYR A 84 10.54 10.79 8.22
CA TYR A 84 10.24 10.31 6.87
C TYR A 84 10.11 11.46 5.85
N PRO A 85 10.61 11.32 4.60
CA PRO A 85 10.52 12.38 3.59
C PRO A 85 9.08 12.61 3.10
N GLN A 86 8.46 13.72 3.54
CA GLN A 86 7.08 14.08 3.14
C GLN A 86 6.99 15.34 2.27
N HIS A 87 8.01 16.19 2.28
CA HIS A 87 8.00 17.50 1.62
C HIS A 87 8.77 17.48 0.31
N LEU A 88 8.41 18.37 -0.62
CA LEU A 88 9.18 18.57 -1.84
C LEU A 88 10.63 18.92 -1.51
N GLY A 89 11.56 18.24 -2.19
CA GLY A 89 12.99 18.42 -1.97
C GLY A 89 13.54 17.80 -0.69
N SER A 90 12.75 17.04 0.08
CA SER A 90 13.29 16.18 1.12
C SER A 90 13.58 14.77 0.59
N GLN A 91 14.65 14.16 1.09
CA GLN A 91 15.03 12.80 0.73
C GLN A 91 15.70 12.08 1.91
N GLN A 92 15.58 10.76 1.95
CA GLN A 92 16.26 9.91 2.93
C GLN A 92 16.71 8.62 2.27
N VAL A 93 17.93 8.19 2.62
CA VAL A 93 18.50 6.91 2.19
C VAL A 93 18.37 5.89 3.32
N PHE A 94 17.77 4.74 3.03
CA PHE A 94 17.68 3.58 3.91
C PHE A 94 18.60 2.50 3.38
N VAL A 95 19.65 2.18 4.12
CA VAL A 95 20.60 1.14 3.71
C VAL A 95 20.11 -0.20 4.20
N ASN A 96 20.09 -1.20 3.31
CA ASN A 96 19.87 -2.58 3.70
C ASN A 96 21.15 -3.14 4.35
N ALA A 97 21.44 -2.70 5.58
CA ALA A 97 22.72 -2.93 6.26
C ALA A 97 22.95 -4.40 6.65
N GLY A 98 21.91 -5.25 6.62
CA GLY A 98 21.98 -6.64 7.04
C GLY A 98 22.77 -7.56 6.10
N PHE A 99 23.03 -7.16 4.85
CA PHE A 99 23.54 -8.09 3.84
C PHE A 99 24.52 -7.41 2.87
N ARG A 100 25.77 -7.19 3.33
CA ARG A 100 26.87 -6.68 2.50
C ARG A 100 27.67 -7.74 1.77
N SER A 101 27.41 -9.03 2.01
CA SER A 101 28.04 -10.09 1.24
C SER A 101 27.19 -10.37 -0.01
N PRO A 102 27.67 -10.06 -1.23
CA PRO A 102 27.01 -10.50 -2.44
C PRO A 102 27.17 -12.01 -2.51
N HIS A 103 26.27 -12.73 -1.86
CA HIS A 103 26.08 -14.13 -2.17
C HIS A 103 25.34 -14.13 -3.51
N PRO A 104 25.96 -14.52 -4.64
CA PRO A 104 25.37 -14.40 -5.97
C PRO A 104 24.09 -15.24 -6.18
N PHE A 105 23.69 -16.00 -5.15
CA PHE A 105 22.65 -17.02 -5.18
C PHE A 105 21.51 -16.73 -4.20
N ARG A 106 21.38 -15.47 -3.78
CA ARG A 106 20.24 -15.00 -3.01
C ARG A 106 19.29 -14.28 -3.95
N LEU A 107 17.98 -14.46 -3.74
CA LEU A 107 17.00 -13.57 -4.37
C LEU A 107 17.42 -12.12 -4.10
N PRO A 108 17.39 -11.28 -5.15
CA PRO A 108 17.63 -9.86 -5.07
C PRO A 108 16.99 -9.16 -3.87
N ARG A 109 17.66 -8.14 -3.34
CA ARG A 109 17.00 -7.08 -2.58
C ARG A 109 17.60 -5.76 -3.01
N PRO A 110 16.83 -4.65 -2.96
CA PRO A 110 17.40 -3.35 -3.24
C PRO A 110 18.61 -3.10 -2.33
N ALA A 111 19.76 -2.76 -2.94
CA ALA A 111 21.00 -2.44 -2.21
C ALA A 111 20.79 -1.33 -1.16
N GLY A 112 19.82 -0.46 -1.43
CA GLY A 112 19.25 0.49 -0.50
C GLY A 112 17.99 1.08 -1.10
N LEU A 113 17.24 1.79 -0.28
CA LEU A 113 16.06 2.53 -0.70
C LEU A 113 16.35 4.03 -0.60
N ILE A 114 15.94 4.76 -1.63
CA ILE A 114 15.96 6.22 -1.67
C ILE A 114 14.50 6.66 -1.68
N VAL A 115 14.07 7.28 -0.59
CA VAL A 115 12.72 7.84 -0.49
C VAL A 115 12.81 9.33 -0.72
N VAL A 116 11.98 9.85 -1.62
CA VAL A 116 11.88 11.28 -1.91
C VAL A 116 10.48 11.82 -1.63
N GLY A 117 10.38 13.00 -1.01
CA GLY A 117 9.11 13.60 -0.66
C GLY A 117 8.43 14.27 -1.86
N LEU A 118 7.18 13.91 -2.10
CA LEU A 118 6.36 14.43 -3.22
C LEU A 118 5.45 15.59 -2.81
N GLY A 119 5.43 15.97 -1.53
CA GLY A 119 4.52 16.99 -1.03
C GLY A 119 3.08 16.48 -0.97
N SER A 120 2.12 17.41 -0.99
CA SER A 120 0.70 17.07 -0.93
C SER A 120 0.21 16.51 -2.26
N GLU A 121 -0.60 15.46 -2.18
CA GLU A 121 -1.22 14.84 -3.34
C GLU A 121 -2.10 15.82 -4.13
N GLY A 122 -2.10 15.69 -5.46
CA GLY A 122 -2.79 16.60 -6.39
C GLY A 122 -2.08 17.94 -6.65
N GLN A 123 -0.99 18.24 -5.93
CA GLN A 123 -0.24 19.50 -6.07
C GLN A 123 1.16 19.33 -6.69
N LEU A 124 1.57 18.10 -6.97
CA LEU A 124 2.89 17.80 -7.53
C LEU A 124 3.00 18.29 -8.99
N ARG A 125 3.93 19.22 -9.24
CA ARG A 125 4.22 19.70 -10.60
C ARG A 125 5.34 18.88 -11.24
N ALA A 126 5.37 18.88 -12.56
CA ALA A 126 6.39 18.18 -13.35
C ALA A 126 7.82 18.61 -12.96
N SER A 127 8.08 19.92 -12.84
CA SER A 127 9.38 20.48 -12.42
C SER A 127 9.82 20.02 -11.04
N ASP A 128 8.85 19.83 -10.14
CA ASP A 128 9.11 19.48 -8.74
C ASP A 128 9.48 18.00 -8.65
N LEU A 129 8.82 17.12 -9.42
CA LEU A 129 9.19 15.71 -9.51
C LEU A 129 10.63 15.53 -10.02
N ALA A 130 11.00 16.18 -11.13
CA ALA A 130 12.37 16.09 -11.67
C ALA A 130 13.42 16.61 -10.65
N THR A 131 13.12 17.70 -9.96
CA THR A 131 13.96 18.27 -8.90
C THR A 131 14.15 17.32 -7.73
N THR A 132 13.07 16.72 -7.25
CA THR A 132 13.06 15.80 -6.12
C THR A 132 13.80 14.50 -6.46
N VAL A 133 13.58 13.94 -7.66
CA VAL A 133 14.34 12.78 -8.17
C VAL A 133 15.84 13.08 -8.20
N ARG A 134 16.22 14.24 -8.75
CA ARG A 134 17.63 14.67 -8.80
C ARG A 134 18.29 14.67 -7.43
N LEU A 135 17.61 15.22 -6.42
CA LEU A 135 18.13 15.27 -5.06
C LEU A 135 18.27 13.88 -4.43
N GLY A 136 17.32 12.97 -4.70
CA GLY A 136 17.41 11.57 -4.29
C GLY A 136 18.63 10.86 -4.91
N VAL A 137 18.86 11.05 -6.20
CA VAL A 137 20.01 10.45 -6.91
C VAL A 137 21.34 10.97 -6.35
N ILE A 138 21.45 12.29 -6.12
CA ILE A 138 22.65 12.89 -5.52
C ILE A 138 22.88 12.35 -4.11
N ALA A 139 21.83 12.17 -3.30
CA ALA A 139 21.95 11.63 -1.95
C ALA A 139 22.49 10.18 -1.95
N TRP A 140 22.10 9.36 -2.92
CA TRP A 140 22.66 8.03 -3.07
C TRP A 140 24.11 8.05 -3.58
N ALA A 141 24.43 8.89 -4.56
CA ALA A 141 25.79 9.05 -5.06
C ALA A 141 26.75 9.51 -3.95
N GLN A 142 26.32 10.45 -3.10
CA GLN A 142 27.05 10.86 -1.90
C GLN A 142 27.33 9.65 -1.01
N ARG A 143 26.31 8.83 -0.75
CA ARG A 143 26.43 7.66 0.12
C ARG A 143 27.41 6.62 -0.42
N LEU A 144 27.45 6.42 -1.74
CA LEU A 144 28.44 5.55 -2.38
C LEU A 144 29.85 6.15 -2.26
N ALA A 145 30.00 7.46 -2.43
CA ALA A 145 31.28 8.14 -2.30
C ALA A 145 31.85 8.11 -0.87
N GLU A 146 30.98 8.15 0.16
CA GLU A 146 31.36 7.96 1.56
C GLU A 146 31.91 6.56 1.85
N ASN A 147 31.67 5.58 0.96
CA ASN A 147 32.18 4.23 1.06
C ASN A 147 33.39 4.06 0.11
N GLU A 148 34.61 4.19 0.64
CA GLU A 148 35.87 4.28 -0.14
C GLU A 148 36.05 3.19 -1.22
N ALA A 149 35.45 2.01 -1.05
CA ALA A 149 35.50 0.91 -2.02
C ALA A 149 34.67 1.12 -3.31
N GLN A 150 33.77 2.12 -3.37
CA GLN A 150 32.79 2.31 -4.45
C GLN A 150 32.84 3.70 -5.09
N CYS A 151 33.88 4.50 -4.78
CA CYS A 151 33.88 5.94 -5.02
C CYS A 151 34.00 6.37 -6.50
N ALA A 152 34.28 5.45 -7.44
CA ALA A 152 34.59 5.83 -8.83
C ALA A 152 33.79 5.12 -9.94
N GLU A 153 33.06 4.03 -9.65
CA GLU A 153 32.35 3.29 -10.69
C GLU A 153 30.92 3.79 -10.88
N PRO A 154 30.47 4.03 -12.14
CA PRO A 154 29.07 4.33 -12.41
C PRO A 154 28.16 3.21 -11.91
N PHE A 155 26.99 3.55 -11.39
CA PHE A 155 26.06 2.58 -10.83
C PHE A 155 24.75 2.50 -11.63
N ALA A 156 24.01 1.41 -11.44
CA ALA A 156 22.65 1.24 -11.93
C ALA A 156 21.64 1.64 -10.85
N LEU A 157 20.56 2.31 -11.25
CA LEU A 157 19.49 2.77 -10.38
C LEU A 157 18.16 2.16 -10.82
N ALA A 158 17.40 1.58 -9.89
CA ALA A 158 16.01 1.23 -10.13
C ALA A 158 15.10 2.34 -9.62
N ALA A 159 13.99 2.59 -10.32
CA ALA A 159 12.95 3.51 -9.88
C ALA A 159 11.58 3.00 -10.28
N THR A 160 10.56 3.30 -9.49
CA THR A 160 9.17 3.13 -9.93
C THR A 160 8.72 4.31 -10.78
N LEU A 161 7.48 4.27 -11.30
CA LEU A 161 6.86 5.43 -11.96
C LEU A 161 6.40 6.46 -10.92
N ILE A 162 7.36 7.09 -10.24
CA ILE A 162 7.16 7.98 -9.10
C ILE A 162 6.17 9.10 -9.44
N GLY A 163 5.20 9.33 -8.55
CA GLY A 163 4.19 10.37 -8.70
C GLY A 163 2.98 9.98 -9.57
N SER A 164 3.05 8.90 -10.34
CA SER A 164 1.97 8.49 -11.27
C SER A 164 0.80 7.69 -10.67
N GLY A 165 0.68 7.72 -9.34
CA GLY A 165 -0.43 7.10 -8.61
C GLY A 165 -1.64 8.03 -8.42
N GLY A 166 -1.43 9.34 -8.39
CA GLY A 166 -2.49 10.34 -8.20
C GLY A 166 -2.72 11.21 -9.44
N SER A 167 -3.58 12.22 -9.31
CA SER A 167 -3.84 13.22 -10.35
C SER A 167 -2.63 14.08 -10.68
N GLY A 168 -2.50 14.44 -11.96
CA GLY A 168 -1.54 15.43 -12.46
C GLY A 168 -0.33 14.87 -13.21
N ILE A 169 0.10 13.63 -12.93
CA ILE A 169 1.24 12.99 -13.61
C ILE A 169 0.84 11.60 -14.12
N SER A 170 0.81 11.45 -15.44
CA SER A 170 0.61 10.15 -16.10
C SER A 170 1.82 9.21 -15.96
N PRO A 171 1.66 7.88 -16.08
CA PRO A 171 2.79 6.93 -16.15
C PRO A 171 3.86 7.33 -17.17
N GLY A 172 3.43 7.79 -18.35
CA GLY A 172 4.31 8.30 -19.39
C GLY A 172 5.11 9.54 -18.96
N GLN A 173 4.46 10.50 -18.31
CA GLN A 173 5.13 11.70 -17.79
C GLN A 173 6.08 11.36 -16.65
N ALA A 174 5.69 10.52 -15.70
CA ALA A 174 6.55 10.10 -14.59
C ALA A 174 7.85 9.48 -15.10
N ALA A 175 7.78 8.57 -16.07
CA ALA A 175 8.96 7.95 -16.67
C ALA A 175 9.95 8.99 -17.24
N ARG A 176 9.44 9.98 -18.00
CA ARG A 176 10.28 11.07 -18.53
C ARG A 176 10.87 11.94 -17.44
N LEU A 177 10.07 12.35 -16.46
CA LEU A 177 10.50 13.25 -15.39
C LEU A 177 11.54 12.59 -14.47
N VAL A 178 11.40 11.28 -14.22
CA VAL A 178 12.43 10.51 -13.52
C VAL A 178 13.71 10.46 -14.34
N ALA A 179 13.63 10.16 -15.66
CA ALA A 179 14.80 10.16 -16.54
C ALA A 179 15.49 11.53 -16.63
N GLU A 180 14.73 12.62 -16.72
CA GLU A 180 15.23 14.00 -16.70
C GLU A 180 15.88 14.34 -15.36
N GLY A 181 15.27 13.98 -14.23
CA GLY A 181 15.84 14.19 -12.90
C GLY A 181 17.15 13.43 -12.67
N VAL A 182 17.23 12.16 -13.13
CA VAL A 182 18.46 11.37 -13.09
C VAL A 182 19.55 11.99 -13.97
N ARG A 183 19.19 12.46 -15.16
CA ARG A 183 20.14 13.14 -16.04
C ARG A 183 20.65 14.46 -15.44
N ASP A 184 19.78 15.29 -14.89
CA ASP A 184 20.19 16.54 -14.22
C ASP A 184 21.07 16.26 -12.99
N ALA A 185 20.85 15.14 -12.29
CA ALA A 185 21.78 14.68 -11.27
C ALA A 185 23.15 14.34 -11.85
N ASN A 186 23.21 13.54 -12.91
CA ASN A 186 24.47 13.18 -13.58
C ASN A 186 25.24 14.41 -14.09
N LEU A 187 24.57 15.41 -14.64
CA LEU A 187 25.20 16.66 -15.07
C LEU A 187 25.89 17.40 -13.92
N ARG A 188 25.30 17.38 -12.72
CA ARG A 188 25.88 17.99 -11.52
C ARG A 188 27.00 17.14 -10.94
N LEU A 189 26.81 15.82 -10.88
CA LEU A 189 27.81 14.86 -10.41
C LEU A 189 29.05 14.83 -11.30
N ALA A 190 28.94 15.15 -12.60
CA ALA A 190 30.09 15.27 -13.50
C ALA A 190 31.11 16.35 -13.09
N SER A 191 30.74 17.28 -12.19
CA SER A 191 31.65 18.28 -11.61
C SER A 191 32.33 17.82 -10.31
N THR A 192 32.03 16.61 -9.84
CA THR A 192 32.59 16.02 -8.61
C THR A 192 33.27 14.68 -8.90
N ASP A 193 33.91 14.09 -7.90
CA ASP A 193 34.48 12.74 -7.97
C ASP A 193 33.44 11.66 -7.56
N TRP A 194 32.14 11.98 -7.53
CA TRP A 194 31.11 11.04 -7.10
C TRP A 194 30.60 10.19 -8.27
N PRO A 195 30.18 8.94 -8.02
CA PRO A 195 29.72 8.06 -9.09
C PRO A 195 28.42 8.55 -9.72
N CYS A 196 28.31 8.43 -11.05
CA CYS A 196 27.13 8.79 -11.83
C CYS A 196 26.24 7.56 -12.13
N VAL A 197 24.97 7.80 -12.45
CA VAL A 197 24.04 6.76 -12.90
C VAL A 197 24.32 6.43 -14.36
N ARG A 198 24.70 5.19 -14.68
CA ARG A 198 24.88 4.74 -16.07
C ARG A 198 23.61 4.13 -16.66
N HIS A 199 22.83 3.43 -15.82
CA HIS A 199 21.67 2.69 -16.24
C HIS A 199 20.50 2.92 -15.28
N LEU A 200 19.41 3.47 -15.79
CA LEU A 200 18.14 3.60 -15.08
C LEU A 200 17.20 2.46 -15.48
N ARG A 201 16.72 1.69 -14.50
CA ARG A 201 15.69 0.65 -14.69
C ARG A 201 14.37 1.15 -14.11
N LEU A 202 13.39 1.39 -14.97
CA LEU A 202 12.03 1.73 -14.53
C LEU A 202 11.22 0.44 -14.34
N ILE A 203 10.79 0.19 -13.11
CA ILE A 203 10.09 -1.03 -12.71
C ILE A 203 8.60 -0.70 -12.52
N GLU A 204 7.74 -1.41 -13.22
CA GLU A 204 6.29 -1.25 -13.13
C GLU A 204 5.59 -2.61 -13.19
N LEU A 205 4.67 -2.84 -12.26
CA LEU A 205 3.97 -4.13 -12.11
C LEU A 205 3.04 -4.38 -13.29
N TYR A 206 2.43 -3.33 -13.84
CA TYR A 206 1.42 -3.44 -14.89
C TYR A 206 1.96 -3.12 -16.30
N LEU A 207 1.69 -4.01 -17.26
CA LEU A 207 2.17 -3.90 -18.63
C LEU A 207 1.60 -2.67 -19.35
N ASP A 208 0.35 -2.33 -19.12
CA ASP A 208 -0.30 -1.17 -19.75
C ASP A 208 0.39 0.16 -19.37
N ARG A 209 0.74 0.33 -18.09
CA ARG A 209 1.50 1.45 -17.55
C ARG A 209 2.95 1.44 -18.04
N SER A 210 3.58 0.26 -18.06
CA SER A 210 4.92 0.07 -18.63
C SER A 210 4.98 0.48 -20.11
N ALA A 211 3.95 0.15 -20.89
CA ALA A 211 3.86 0.51 -22.31
C ALA A 211 3.64 2.02 -22.51
N GLU A 212 2.92 2.69 -21.62
CA GLU A 212 2.79 4.14 -21.65
C GLU A 212 4.12 4.86 -21.31
N ALA A 213 4.83 4.37 -20.29
CA ALA A 213 6.18 4.81 -19.92
C ALA A 213 7.16 4.65 -21.09
N TRP A 214 7.23 3.46 -21.68
CA TRP A 214 8.13 3.15 -22.79
C TRP A 214 7.90 4.06 -24.01
N ARG A 215 6.62 4.25 -24.43
CA ARG A 215 6.30 5.17 -25.56
C ARG A 215 6.75 6.60 -25.27
N SER A 216 6.55 7.07 -24.05
CA SER A 216 6.92 8.43 -23.66
C SER A 216 8.45 8.61 -23.60
N LEU A 217 9.18 7.59 -23.15
CA LEU A 217 10.64 7.57 -23.18
C LEU A 217 11.19 7.52 -24.60
N LYS A 218 10.59 6.73 -25.51
CA LYS A 218 11.01 6.73 -26.93
C LYS A 218 10.83 8.10 -27.60
N LEU A 219 9.81 8.87 -27.22
CA LEU A 219 9.68 10.26 -27.66
C LEU A 219 10.80 11.16 -27.06
N LEU A 220 11.20 10.92 -25.81
CA LEU A 220 12.33 11.62 -25.17
C LEU A 220 13.66 11.29 -25.86
N GLU A 221 13.89 10.02 -26.24
CA GLU A 221 15.04 9.57 -27.04
C GLU A 221 15.11 10.33 -28.36
N GLN A 222 14.00 10.40 -29.10
CA GLN A 222 13.94 11.08 -30.39
C GLN A 222 14.19 12.58 -30.27
N ALA A 223 13.76 13.20 -29.16
CA ALA A 223 13.95 14.61 -28.89
C ALA A 223 15.38 14.95 -28.40
N SER A 224 16.10 13.98 -27.81
CA SER A 224 17.45 14.18 -27.25
C SER A 224 18.31 12.90 -27.39
N PRO A 225 18.61 12.46 -28.62
CA PRO A 225 19.28 11.18 -28.89
C PRO A 225 20.72 11.12 -28.39
N GLU A 226 21.37 12.27 -28.24
CA GLU A 226 22.71 12.39 -27.66
C GLU A 226 22.75 12.19 -26.14
N CYS A 227 21.59 11.99 -25.51
CA CYS A 227 21.44 12.03 -24.06
C CYS A 227 20.86 10.76 -23.46
N TYR A 228 20.04 10.05 -24.22
CA TYR A 228 19.30 8.88 -23.75
C TYR A 228 19.50 7.74 -24.74
N GLU A 229 19.62 6.54 -24.20
CA GLU A 229 19.53 5.29 -24.95
C GLU A 229 18.47 4.43 -24.28
N ILE A 230 17.36 4.18 -24.96
CA ILE A 230 16.24 3.41 -24.38
C ILE A 230 16.13 2.08 -25.09
N ASP A 231 15.99 0.99 -24.33
CA ASP A 231 15.83 -0.34 -24.91
C ASP A 231 14.58 -0.39 -25.82
N ASP A 232 14.69 -1.14 -26.93
CA ASP A 232 13.63 -1.22 -27.94
C ASP A 232 12.40 -2.03 -27.51
N ILE A 233 12.51 -2.76 -26.40
CA ILE A 233 11.44 -3.61 -25.86
C ILE A 233 11.27 -3.37 -24.37
N ILE A 234 10.06 -3.67 -23.88
CA ILE A 234 9.79 -3.79 -22.45
C ILE A 234 10.28 -5.17 -22.02
N LEU A 235 11.12 -5.21 -20.99
CA LEU A 235 11.66 -6.46 -20.47
C LEU A 235 10.63 -7.10 -19.52
N PRO A 236 10.18 -8.33 -19.78
CA PRO A 236 9.34 -9.05 -18.83
C PRO A 236 10.17 -9.45 -17.60
N SER A 237 9.51 -9.58 -16.46
CA SER A 237 10.12 -10.05 -15.22
C SER A 237 9.08 -10.74 -14.33
N THR A 238 9.53 -11.43 -13.28
CA THR A 238 8.73 -12.25 -12.39
C THR A 238 7.57 -11.45 -11.76
N GLY A 239 6.38 -12.03 -11.75
CA GLY A 239 5.20 -11.44 -11.10
C GLY A 239 4.55 -10.28 -11.86
N ALA A 240 4.89 -10.08 -13.14
CA ALA A 240 4.24 -9.09 -14.00
C ALA A 240 2.73 -9.30 -14.14
N LEU A 241 1.97 -8.21 -14.15
CA LEU A 241 0.54 -8.19 -14.41
C LEU A 241 0.23 -7.40 -15.68
N LEU A 242 -0.90 -7.71 -16.33
CA LEU A 242 -1.26 -7.06 -17.60
C LEU A 242 -1.76 -5.62 -17.40
N ARG A 243 -2.69 -5.44 -16.46
CA ARG A 243 -3.33 -4.14 -16.18
C ARG A 243 -4.02 -4.18 -14.81
N PRO A 244 -4.18 -3.04 -14.13
CA PRO A 244 -4.94 -2.97 -12.89
C PRO A 244 -6.42 -3.28 -13.12
N LEU A 245 -7.10 -3.77 -12.06
CA LEU A 245 -8.54 -4.00 -12.07
C LEU A 245 -9.34 -2.70 -12.15
N ASP A 246 -8.95 -1.73 -11.35
CA ASP A 246 -9.51 -0.38 -11.34
C ASP A 246 -8.69 0.53 -12.26
N SER A 247 -9.33 1.53 -12.88
CA SER A 247 -8.64 2.50 -13.75
C SER A 247 -7.67 3.43 -13.02
N SER A 248 -7.70 3.44 -11.68
CA SER A 248 -6.84 4.25 -10.83
C SER A 248 -5.81 3.36 -10.12
N TYR A 249 -4.53 3.71 -10.27
CA TYR A 249 -3.40 3.13 -9.54
C TYR A 249 -3.07 3.95 -8.28
N ARG A 250 -4.08 4.60 -7.70
CA ARG A 250 -3.94 5.41 -6.48
C ARG A 250 -3.89 4.47 -5.27
N GLY A 251 -2.86 4.62 -4.44
CA GLY A 251 -2.70 3.86 -3.20
C GLY A 251 -3.65 4.28 -2.07
N ALA A 252 -4.52 5.26 -2.31
CA ALA A 252 -5.48 5.77 -1.34
C ALA A 252 -6.90 5.29 -1.66
N ASP A 253 -7.64 4.90 -0.61
CA ASP A 253 -8.92 4.19 -0.70
C ASP A 253 -10.15 5.08 -0.96
N TYR A 254 -9.94 6.40 -1.09
CA TYR A 254 -10.98 7.41 -1.30
C TYR A 254 -10.84 8.12 -2.66
N ASP A 255 -11.92 8.75 -3.12
CA ASP A 255 -11.93 9.68 -4.25
C ASP A 255 -11.55 11.09 -3.76
N LEU A 256 -10.74 11.84 -4.51
CA LEU A 256 -10.35 13.21 -4.20
C LEU A 256 -11.03 14.19 -5.16
N ILE A 257 -11.73 15.19 -4.62
CA ILE A 257 -12.33 16.28 -5.40
C ILE A 257 -11.73 17.60 -4.93
N SER A 258 -11.03 18.31 -5.80
CA SER A 258 -10.63 19.70 -5.53
C SER A 258 -11.75 20.64 -5.99
N ALA A 259 -12.16 21.55 -5.13
CA ALA A 259 -13.11 22.62 -5.42
C ALA A 259 -12.49 23.94 -4.94
N VAL A 260 -11.76 24.62 -5.81
CA VAL A 260 -10.94 25.79 -5.45
C VAL A 260 -11.37 27.04 -6.19
N THR A 261 -11.14 28.16 -5.55
CA THR A 261 -11.47 29.48 -6.07
C THR A 261 -10.47 29.89 -7.13
N GLN A 262 -10.95 30.29 -8.30
CA GLN A 262 -10.17 30.96 -9.34
C GLN A 262 -10.80 32.31 -9.65
N ILE A 263 -9.98 33.36 -9.64
CA ILE A 263 -10.38 34.70 -10.06
C ILE A 263 -10.01 34.81 -11.54
N ASP A 264 -11.00 35.06 -12.39
CA ASP A 264 -10.77 35.26 -13.82
C ASP A 264 -10.26 36.69 -14.12
N ALA A 265 -9.78 36.94 -15.34
CA ALA A 265 -9.31 38.25 -15.80
C ALA A 265 -10.38 39.37 -15.65
N SER A 266 -11.65 38.99 -15.60
CA SER A 266 -12.81 39.89 -15.37
C SER A 266 -13.06 40.21 -13.89
N ALA A 267 -12.21 39.73 -12.97
CA ALA A 267 -12.35 39.82 -11.51
C ALA A 267 -13.57 39.07 -10.91
N ASP A 268 -14.22 38.21 -11.70
CA ASP A 268 -15.28 37.33 -11.21
C ASP A 268 -14.69 36.09 -10.52
N THR A 269 -15.30 35.71 -9.40
CA THR A 269 -14.94 34.53 -8.61
C THR A 269 -15.65 33.30 -9.14
N ASN A 270 -14.86 32.31 -9.56
CA ASN A 270 -15.33 31.04 -10.10
C ASN A 270 -14.83 29.88 -9.24
N ILE A 271 -15.62 28.80 -9.13
CA ILE A 271 -15.16 27.55 -8.51
C ILE A 271 -14.67 26.62 -9.63
N VAL A 272 -13.41 26.20 -9.55
CA VAL A 272 -12.82 25.20 -10.43
C VAL A 272 -12.80 23.86 -9.73
N TYR A 273 -13.42 22.88 -10.38
CA TYR A 273 -13.41 21.51 -9.92
C TYR A 273 -12.30 20.69 -10.58
N THR A 274 -11.63 19.84 -9.81
CA THR A 274 -10.69 18.83 -10.31
C THR A 274 -11.07 17.50 -9.67
N LEU A 275 -11.39 16.52 -10.50
CA LEU A 275 -11.82 15.18 -10.05
C LEU A 275 -10.67 14.18 -10.23
N ASP A 276 -10.26 13.57 -9.13
CA ASP A 276 -9.34 12.44 -9.08
C ASP A 276 -10.06 11.27 -8.42
N THR A 277 -10.72 10.45 -9.24
CA THR A 277 -11.61 9.39 -8.76
C THR A 277 -11.18 8.05 -9.32
N ARG A 278 -11.49 6.97 -8.58
CA ARG A 278 -11.23 5.60 -9.06
C ARG A 278 -11.97 5.26 -10.36
N ARG A 279 -13.02 6.01 -10.68
CA ARG A 279 -13.96 5.77 -11.79
C ARG A 279 -13.69 6.61 -13.04
N ALA A 280 -12.82 7.62 -12.97
CA ALA A 280 -12.56 8.52 -14.11
C ALA A 280 -11.06 8.59 -14.44
N ARG A 281 -10.72 8.30 -15.69
CA ARG A 281 -9.35 8.44 -16.23
C ARG A 281 -8.99 9.89 -16.60
N THR A 282 -9.95 10.81 -16.55
CA THR A 282 -9.81 12.17 -17.10
C THR A 282 -10.19 13.20 -16.04
N GLU A 283 -9.30 14.18 -15.86
CA GLU A 283 -9.53 15.39 -15.08
C GLU A 283 -10.75 16.12 -15.65
N VAL A 284 -11.87 16.13 -14.92
CA VAL A 284 -13.03 16.95 -15.29
C VAL A 284 -12.83 18.32 -14.67
N ARG A 285 -12.51 19.31 -15.50
CA ARG A 285 -12.54 20.73 -15.12
C ARG A 285 -13.91 21.30 -15.45
N ALA A 286 -14.59 21.73 -14.40
CA ALA A 286 -15.88 22.38 -14.53
C ALA A 286 -15.86 23.69 -13.73
N THR A 287 -16.67 24.66 -14.19
CA THR A 287 -16.74 25.99 -13.60
C THR A 287 -18.18 26.30 -13.20
N ALA A 288 -18.40 26.65 -11.94
CA ALA A 288 -19.69 27.15 -11.47
C ALA A 288 -19.65 28.68 -11.31
N THR A 289 -20.61 29.36 -11.94
CA THR A 289 -20.77 30.83 -11.92
C THR A 289 -22.02 31.24 -11.14
N GLN A 290 -21.83 32.00 -10.04
CA GLN A 290 -22.71 33.04 -9.45
C GLN A 290 -22.44 33.21 -7.95
N GLY A 291 -21.40 33.97 -7.57
CA GLY A 291 -21.02 34.17 -6.17
C GLY A 291 -22.08 34.85 -5.28
N ARG A 292 -22.88 35.79 -5.82
CA ARG A 292 -23.88 36.54 -5.02
C ARG A 292 -25.11 35.71 -4.65
N LEU A 293 -25.65 34.94 -5.59
CA LEU A 293 -26.80 34.05 -5.32
C LEU A 293 -26.38 32.92 -4.37
N LEU A 294 -25.18 32.36 -4.57
CA LEU A 294 -24.60 31.36 -3.69
C LEU A 294 -24.47 31.87 -2.25
N ALA A 295 -23.92 33.08 -2.06
CA ALA A 295 -23.77 33.67 -0.73
C ALA A 295 -25.12 33.86 0.01
N GLN A 296 -26.18 34.23 -0.71
CA GLN A 296 -27.53 34.35 -0.12
C GLN A 296 -28.13 32.98 0.26
N LEU A 297 -27.93 31.96 -0.57
CA LEU A 297 -28.44 30.61 -0.30
C LEU A 297 -27.67 29.89 0.81
N VAL A 298 -26.34 30.04 0.86
CA VAL A 298 -25.52 29.55 1.98
C VAL A 298 -25.98 30.20 3.29
N LYS A 299 -26.25 31.52 3.28
CA LYS A 299 -26.76 32.23 4.44
C LYS A 299 -28.13 31.71 4.92
N ALA A 300 -29.03 31.34 4.01
CA ALA A 300 -30.33 30.77 4.35
C ALA A 300 -30.20 29.30 4.81
N ALA A 301 -29.28 28.53 4.24
CA ALA A 301 -29.06 27.12 4.59
C ALA A 301 -28.50 26.92 6.00
N SER A 302 -27.71 27.87 6.49
CA SER A 302 -26.90 27.73 7.69
C SER A 302 -27.51 28.34 8.97
N SER A 303 -28.83 28.22 9.14
CA SER A 303 -29.53 28.54 10.38
C SER A 303 -30.18 27.31 11.00
N ALA A 304 -30.14 27.19 12.34
CA ALA A 304 -30.78 26.09 13.08
C ALA A 304 -32.29 26.01 12.83
N ASP A 305 -32.96 27.15 12.65
CA ASP A 305 -34.40 27.23 12.39
C ASP A 305 -34.79 26.92 10.93
N ASN A 306 -33.84 26.52 10.08
CA ASN A 306 -34.15 26.23 8.68
C ASN A 306 -34.61 24.78 8.49
N ASP A 307 -35.92 24.63 8.43
CA ASP A 307 -36.62 23.38 8.06
C ASP A 307 -36.90 23.26 6.55
N ASP A 308 -36.35 24.14 5.70
CA ASP A 308 -36.55 24.06 4.25
C ASP A 308 -35.87 22.82 3.68
N ALA A 309 -36.69 21.79 3.51
CA ALA A 309 -36.31 20.49 3.00
C ALA A 309 -35.71 20.53 1.58
N ASN A 310 -35.85 21.62 0.82
CA ASN A 310 -35.39 21.68 -0.57
C ASN A 310 -34.06 22.42 -0.74
N ILE A 311 -33.52 23.06 0.30
CA ILE A 311 -32.34 23.94 0.15
C ILE A 311 -31.09 23.17 -0.28
N GLY A 312 -30.89 21.94 0.23
CA GLY A 312 -29.78 21.07 -0.15
C GLY A 312 -29.81 20.68 -1.63
N GLN A 313 -31.00 20.48 -2.19
CA GLN A 313 -31.20 20.16 -3.60
C GLN A 313 -30.93 21.38 -4.49
N VAL A 314 -31.36 22.57 -4.07
CA VAL A 314 -31.09 23.82 -4.80
C VAL A 314 -29.58 24.11 -4.81
N LEU A 315 -28.91 23.99 -3.66
CA LEU A 315 -27.46 24.13 -3.56
C LEU A 315 -26.73 23.12 -4.46
N TYR A 316 -27.15 21.85 -4.46
CA TYR A 316 -26.58 20.83 -5.34
C TYR A 316 -26.72 21.22 -6.82
N GLN A 317 -27.89 21.70 -7.25
CA GLN A 317 -28.12 22.07 -8.64
C GLN A 317 -27.30 23.28 -9.11
N LEU A 318 -27.01 24.22 -8.21
CA LEU A 318 -26.26 25.44 -8.50
C LEU A 318 -24.74 25.27 -8.42
N ILE A 319 -24.27 24.51 -7.42
CA ILE A 319 -22.84 24.36 -7.13
C ILE A 319 -22.24 23.24 -7.96
N VAL A 320 -22.95 22.12 -8.12
CA VAL A 320 -22.41 20.93 -8.80
C VAL A 320 -22.68 20.99 -10.31
N PRO A 321 -21.62 21.13 -11.14
CA PRO A 321 -21.74 21.11 -12.59
C PRO A 321 -22.35 19.80 -13.10
N ARG A 322 -23.04 19.86 -14.24
CA ARG A 322 -23.77 18.70 -14.78
C ARG A 322 -22.84 17.53 -15.09
N GLU A 323 -21.61 17.81 -15.53
CA GLU A 323 -20.59 16.81 -15.82
C GLU A 323 -20.14 16.04 -14.57
N MET A 324 -20.24 16.65 -13.38
CA MET A 324 -19.79 16.04 -12.11
C MET A 324 -20.84 15.15 -11.45
N ARG A 325 -22.12 15.33 -11.76
CA ARG A 325 -23.22 14.62 -11.08
C ARG A 325 -23.10 13.09 -11.10
N PRO A 326 -22.67 12.42 -12.19
CA PRO A 326 -22.48 10.97 -12.19
C PRO A 326 -21.43 10.49 -11.19
N PHE A 327 -20.42 11.30 -10.89
CA PHE A 327 -19.36 10.96 -9.93
C PHE A 327 -19.84 11.14 -8.49
N LEU A 328 -20.67 12.16 -8.22
CA LEU A 328 -21.26 12.39 -6.90
C LEU A 328 -22.48 11.48 -6.60
N ALA A 329 -23.05 10.83 -7.61
CA ALA A 329 -24.17 9.92 -7.44
C ALA A 329 -23.79 8.58 -6.74
N GLY A 330 -22.49 8.27 -6.67
CA GLY A 330 -21.97 7.07 -6.00
C GLY A 330 -21.92 7.17 -4.47
N GLY A 331 -21.49 6.07 -3.83
CA GLY A 331 -21.16 5.99 -2.41
C GLY A 331 -19.70 5.62 -2.15
N SER A 332 -18.79 6.01 -3.03
CA SER A 332 -17.36 5.88 -2.75
C SER A 332 -16.94 6.85 -1.65
N GLU A 333 -16.00 6.42 -0.80
CA GLU A 333 -15.36 7.28 0.20
C GLU A 333 -14.75 8.50 -0.48
N MET A 334 -14.91 9.69 0.10
CA MET A 334 -14.59 10.94 -0.60
C MET A 334 -13.93 11.97 0.30
N GLN A 335 -12.83 12.55 -0.20
CA GLN A 335 -12.22 13.74 0.37
C GLN A 335 -12.39 14.92 -0.58
N ILE A 336 -12.93 16.04 -0.09
CA ILE A 336 -13.06 17.29 -0.84
C ILE A 336 -11.97 18.27 -0.39
N GLU A 337 -11.09 18.66 -1.31
CA GLU A 337 -10.10 19.70 -1.09
C GLU A 337 -10.72 21.07 -1.38
N VAL A 338 -10.67 21.97 -0.40
CA VAL A 338 -11.26 23.32 -0.43
C VAL A 338 -10.23 24.37 -0.07
N ASP A 339 -10.38 25.58 -0.60
CA ASP A 339 -9.59 26.75 -0.18
C ASP A 339 -10.44 27.71 0.67
N SER A 340 -9.85 28.82 1.12
CA SER A 340 -10.55 29.78 1.97
C SER A 340 -11.83 30.35 1.33
N GLY A 341 -11.90 30.42 0.00
CA GLY A 341 -13.07 30.92 -0.73
C GLY A 341 -14.21 29.89 -0.83
N THR A 342 -13.89 28.60 -0.85
CA THR A 342 -14.89 27.51 -0.96
C THR A 342 -15.17 26.78 0.35
N ALA A 343 -14.35 26.96 1.38
CA ALA A 343 -14.53 26.30 2.68
C ALA A 343 -15.81 26.73 3.42
N GLY A 344 -16.32 27.95 3.19
CA GLY A 344 -17.58 28.41 3.77
C GLY A 344 -18.84 27.72 3.21
N ILE A 345 -18.73 26.97 2.11
CA ILE A 345 -19.89 26.28 1.50
C ILE A 345 -20.27 25.08 2.38
N PRO A 346 -21.57 24.84 2.69
CA PRO A 346 -22.03 23.68 3.45
C PRO A 346 -22.09 22.45 2.54
N TRP A 347 -20.93 21.93 2.14
CA TRP A 347 -20.80 20.76 1.25
C TRP A 347 -21.59 19.55 1.76
N GLU A 348 -21.66 19.37 3.08
CA GLU A 348 -22.37 18.27 3.73
C GLU A 348 -23.88 18.31 3.49
N MET A 349 -24.46 19.50 3.24
CA MET A 349 -25.89 19.67 2.96
C MET A 349 -26.27 19.42 1.51
N LEU A 350 -25.29 19.26 0.60
CA LEU A 350 -25.59 19.00 -0.80
C LEU A 350 -26.23 17.62 -0.91
N ASP A 351 -27.48 17.58 -1.37
CA ASP A 351 -28.21 16.31 -1.49
C ASP A 351 -28.95 16.21 -2.83
N THR A 352 -29.14 14.95 -3.24
CA THR A 352 -29.83 14.55 -4.47
C THR A 352 -31.20 13.95 -4.20
N SER A 353 -31.48 13.51 -2.98
CA SER A 353 -32.78 12.96 -2.57
C SER A 353 -33.76 14.03 -2.09
N ALA A 354 -35.04 13.85 -2.39
CA ALA A 354 -36.11 14.58 -1.70
C ALA A 354 -36.22 14.04 -0.27
N ASN A 355 -36.29 14.95 0.72
CA ASN A 355 -36.42 14.57 2.13
C ASN A 355 -37.66 13.68 2.34
N ALA A 356 -37.45 12.46 2.85
CA ALA A 356 -38.54 11.63 3.35
C ALA A 356 -39.04 12.21 4.69
N PRO A 357 -40.36 12.34 4.89
CA PRO A 357 -40.93 12.92 6.11
C PRO A 357 -40.68 12.09 7.38
N GLN A 358 -40.18 10.86 7.26
CA GLN A 358 -39.74 10.01 8.37
C GLN A 358 -38.36 9.43 8.03
N ARG A 359 -37.35 9.74 8.86
CA ARG A 359 -35.98 9.20 8.75
C ARG A 359 -35.90 7.92 9.58
N ASN A 360 -35.41 6.83 8.98
CA ASN A 360 -35.20 5.55 9.66
C ASN A 360 -33.98 4.83 9.08
N ALA A 361 -33.69 3.63 9.61
CA ALA A 361 -32.55 2.82 9.20
C ALA A 361 -32.55 2.43 7.71
N ASP A 362 -33.71 2.40 7.05
CA ASP A 362 -33.86 1.99 5.63
C ASP A 362 -33.96 3.19 4.67
N SER A 363 -34.00 4.42 5.19
CA SER A 363 -34.17 5.64 4.39
C SER A 363 -32.93 5.94 3.54
N PRO A 364 -33.03 6.48 2.31
CA PRO A 364 -31.85 6.81 1.52
C PRO A 364 -30.99 7.86 2.26
N ARG A 365 -29.70 7.57 2.43
CA ARG A 365 -28.79 8.49 3.13
C ARG A 365 -28.37 9.65 2.24
N PRO A 366 -28.27 10.88 2.78
CA PRO A 366 -27.71 12.03 2.07
C PRO A 366 -26.32 11.73 1.50
N TRP A 367 -25.96 12.45 0.44
CA TRP A 367 -24.67 12.26 -0.25
C TRP A 367 -23.46 12.26 0.69
N ALA A 368 -23.35 13.23 1.60
CA ALA A 368 -22.20 13.34 2.50
C ALA A 368 -22.04 12.16 3.48
N ILE A 369 -23.13 11.47 3.81
CA ILE A 369 -23.10 10.26 4.64
C ILE A 369 -22.75 9.05 3.78
N ARG A 370 -23.44 8.90 2.64
CA ARG A 370 -23.22 7.80 1.69
C ARG A 370 -21.80 7.77 1.12
N ALA A 371 -21.21 8.93 0.87
CA ALA A 371 -19.86 9.09 0.33
C ALA A 371 -18.78 9.26 1.42
N LYS A 372 -19.15 9.17 2.71
CA LYS A 372 -18.23 9.41 3.84
C LYS A 372 -17.39 10.70 3.66
N LEU A 373 -18.05 11.80 3.33
CA LEU A 373 -17.40 13.04 2.90
C LEU A 373 -16.47 13.62 3.98
N LEU A 374 -15.21 13.88 3.66
CA LEU A 374 -14.28 14.58 4.54
C LEU A 374 -13.65 15.79 3.84
N ARG A 375 -13.37 16.88 4.55
CA ARG A 375 -12.71 18.07 3.97
C ARG A 375 -11.19 18.00 4.13
N LYS A 376 -10.48 18.57 3.15
CA LYS A 376 -9.04 18.86 3.19
C LYS A 376 -8.83 20.32 2.84
N LEU A 377 -8.06 21.06 3.63
CA LEU A 377 -7.78 22.47 3.34
C LEU A 377 -6.52 22.61 2.47
N ARG A 378 -6.63 23.41 1.42
CA ARG A 378 -5.50 23.86 0.60
C ARG A 378 -4.97 25.17 1.19
N ILE A 379 -3.88 25.09 1.94
CA ILE A 379 -3.24 26.24 2.61
C ILE A 379 -1.85 26.48 2.01
N GLY A 380 -1.54 27.72 1.64
CA GLY A 380 -0.23 28.09 1.09
C GLY A 380 0.87 28.21 2.14
N ASP A 381 0.58 28.87 3.28
CA ASP A 381 1.52 29.09 4.37
C ASP A 381 1.09 28.30 5.62
N PHE A 382 1.97 27.45 6.14
CA PHE A 382 1.74 26.67 7.37
C PHE A 382 3.04 26.46 8.15
N ARG A 383 2.94 26.00 9.40
CA ARG A 383 4.11 25.72 10.24
C ARG A 383 4.93 24.57 9.63
N HIS A 384 6.10 24.87 9.06
CA HIS A 384 6.96 23.88 8.39
C HIS A 384 7.51 22.77 9.30
N ARG A 385 7.57 22.99 10.62
CA ARG A 385 7.98 22.00 11.60
C ARG A 385 6.97 22.00 12.75
N VAL A 386 6.16 20.95 12.80
CA VAL A 386 5.16 20.72 13.85
C VAL A 386 5.72 19.66 14.80
N ASP A 387 5.68 19.97 16.08
CA ASP A 387 6.07 19.05 17.15
C ASP A 387 4.79 18.46 17.75
N ASP A 388 4.34 17.31 17.25
CA ASP A 388 3.09 16.66 17.68
C ASP A 388 3.13 16.23 19.15
N ALA A 389 2.00 16.29 19.85
CA ALA A 389 1.87 15.71 21.18
C ALA A 389 2.25 14.21 21.18
N PRO A 390 2.96 13.71 22.21
CA PRO A 390 3.36 12.31 22.25
C PRO A 390 2.12 11.39 22.37
N ARG A 391 2.26 10.12 21.96
CA ARG A 391 1.12 9.19 21.84
C ARG A 391 0.41 8.88 23.16
N ASP A 392 1.11 9.01 24.27
CA ASP A 392 0.63 8.84 25.64
C ASP A 392 0.09 10.13 26.27
N ALA A 393 0.15 11.28 25.57
CA ALA A 393 -0.44 12.52 26.04
C ALA A 393 -1.95 12.40 26.28
N GLN A 394 -2.43 13.20 27.23
CA GLN A 394 -3.82 13.11 27.72
C GLN A 394 -4.81 13.77 26.76
N ILE A 395 -6.09 13.48 27.00
CA ILE A 395 -7.22 14.15 26.36
C ILE A 395 -7.81 15.19 27.33
N LEU A 396 -7.99 16.42 26.86
CA LEU A 396 -8.66 17.49 27.60
C LEU A 396 -10.08 17.66 27.08
N VAL A 397 -11.06 17.60 27.98
CA VAL A 397 -12.48 17.85 27.68
C VAL A 397 -12.93 19.08 28.47
N ILE A 398 -13.32 20.13 27.77
CA ILE A 398 -13.84 21.38 28.33
C ILE A 398 -15.32 21.48 27.96
N GLY A 399 -16.19 21.60 28.97
CA GLY A 399 -17.63 21.70 28.75
C GLY A 399 -18.23 22.87 29.51
N GLU A 400 -19.02 23.67 28.79
CA GLU A 400 -19.72 24.85 29.31
C GLU A 400 -18.83 25.75 30.19
N PRO A 401 -17.81 26.42 29.62
CA PRO A 401 -17.01 27.42 30.34
C PRO A 401 -17.89 28.47 31.00
N TYR A 402 -17.47 28.93 32.19
CA TYR A 402 -18.20 30.00 32.86
C TYR A 402 -18.03 31.33 32.15
N CYS A 403 -19.15 31.98 31.82
CA CYS A 403 -19.21 33.33 31.28
C CYS A 403 -19.88 34.26 32.31
N ASN A 404 -19.25 35.39 32.63
CA ASN A 404 -19.83 36.42 33.51
C ASN A 404 -20.69 37.45 32.76
N ASP A 405 -20.65 37.43 31.43
CA ASP A 405 -21.45 38.31 30.58
C ASP A 405 -22.87 37.72 30.37
N PRO A 406 -23.93 38.45 30.75
CA PRO A 406 -25.32 38.01 30.60
C PRO A 406 -25.77 37.66 29.18
N ARG A 407 -25.02 38.07 28.14
CA ARG A 407 -25.29 37.71 26.74
C ARG A 407 -25.14 36.21 26.46
N TYR A 408 -24.45 35.47 27.32
CA TYR A 408 -24.16 34.05 27.16
C TYR A 408 -24.86 33.25 28.27
N PRO A 409 -26.07 32.70 28.02
CA PRO A 409 -26.82 31.92 29.02
C PRO A 409 -26.20 30.54 29.25
N ALA A 410 -26.68 29.82 30.28
CA ALA A 410 -26.26 28.45 30.54
C ALA A 410 -26.57 27.52 29.34
N LEU A 411 -25.65 26.62 29.02
CA LEU A 411 -25.75 25.63 27.93
C LEU A 411 -25.75 24.21 28.53
N PRO A 412 -26.90 23.73 29.04
CA PRO A 412 -26.96 22.41 29.66
C PRO A 412 -26.63 21.28 28.68
N GLY A 413 -26.93 21.42 27.38
CA GLY A 413 -26.54 20.47 26.34
C GLY A 413 -25.03 20.33 26.19
N ALA A 414 -24.30 21.45 26.11
CA ALA A 414 -22.84 21.45 26.03
C ALA A 414 -22.18 20.77 27.24
N ARG A 415 -22.75 20.96 28.45
CA ARG A 415 -22.33 20.27 29.68
C ARG A 415 -22.56 18.77 29.60
N GLN A 416 -23.74 18.35 29.15
CA GLN A 416 -24.11 16.94 29.03
C GLN A 416 -23.24 16.21 28.00
N GLU A 417 -23.00 16.84 26.84
CA GLU A 417 -22.07 16.34 25.82
C GLU A 417 -20.67 16.11 26.41
N ALA A 418 -20.09 17.14 27.02
CA ALA A 418 -18.74 17.05 27.60
C ALA A 418 -18.65 16.01 28.72
N GLN A 419 -19.68 15.89 29.55
CA GLN A 419 -19.72 14.87 30.61
C GLN A 419 -19.83 13.45 30.03
N ALA A 420 -20.66 13.25 29.00
CA ALA A 420 -20.80 11.97 28.32
C ALA A 420 -19.48 11.53 27.67
N ILE A 421 -18.78 12.45 27.01
CA ILE A 421 -17.49 12.18 26.38
C ILE A 421 -16.42 11.90 27.44
N ALA A 422 -16.34 12.71 28.50
CA ALA A 422 -15.38 12.49 29.57
C ALA A 422 -15.58 11.11 30.22
N ASN A 423 -16.82 10.67 30.44
CA ASN A 423 -17.12 9.34 30.97
C ASN A 423 -16.71 8.23 29.99
N LEU A 424 -17.11 8.33 28.72
CA LEU A 424 -16.74 7.38 27.66
C LEU A 424 -15.22 7.19 27.55
N LEU A 425 -14.48 8.30 27.52
CA LEU A 425 -13.02 8.26 27.44
C LEU A 425 -12.42 7.62 28.70
N ARG A 426 -12.89 7.98 29.89
CA ARG A 426 -12.36 7.40 31.15
C ARG A 426 -12.60 5.90 31.25
N GLU A 427 -13.75 5.42 30.77
CA GLU A 427 -14.10 3.99 30.74
C GLU A 427 -13.19 3.21 29.79
N GLN A 428 -12.91 3.73 28.59
CA GLN A 428 -12.17 2.98 27.58
C GLN A 428 -10.64 3.11 27.65
N ILE A 429 -10.10 4.30 27.99
CA ILE A 429 -8.64 4.55 28.02
C ILE A 429 -8.07 4.82 29.41
N GLY A 430 -8.91 4.77 30.45
CA GLY A 430 -8.55 4.95 31.85
C GLY A 430 -8.55 6.41 32.30
N ALA A 431 -8.96 6.62 33.55
CA ALA A 431 -9.15 7.96 34.11
C ALA A 431 -7.88 8.81 34.17
N ALA A 432 -6.70 8.19 34.27
CA ALA A 432 -5.42 8.89 34.30
C ALA A 432 -5.07 9.59 32.98
N ARG A 433 -5.71 9.22 31.86
CA ARG A 433 -5.46 9.82 30.54
C ARG A 433 -6.46 10.90 30.13
N VAL A 434 -7.43 11.22 30.97
CA VAL A 434 -8.55 12.13 30.64
C VAL A 434 -8.69 13.19 31.71
N THR A 435 -8.46 14.45 31.33
CA THR A 435 -8.75 15.60 32.18
C THR A 435 -10.05 16.24 31.70
N GLY A 436 -11.05 16.30 32.59
CA GLY A 436 -12.34 16.92 32.31
C GLY A 436 -12.52 18.20 33.11
N LEU A 437 -12.73 19.32 32.43
CA LEU A 437 -13.11 20.62 33.00
C LEU A 437 -14.58 20.87 32.67
N VAL A 438 -15.46 20.30 33.50
CA VAL A 438 -16.93 20.38 33.37
C VAL A 438 -17.52 20.58 34.76
N ALA A 439 -18.60 21.35 34.88
CA ALA A 439 -19.33 21.48 36.14
C ALA A 439 -19.89 20.12 36.62
N ALA A 440 -19.77 19.81 37.91
CA ALA A 440 -20.11 18.47 38.43
C ALA A 440 -21.62 18.22 38.48
N SER A 441 -22.44 19.26 38.64
CA SER A 441 -23.91 19.16 38.67
C SER A 441 -24.59 20.32 37.94
N GLY A 442 -25.85 20.11 37.55
CA GLY A 442 -26.73 21.13 36.98
C GLY A 442 -26.87 22.34 37.93
N GLY A 443 -26.56 23.54 37.45
CA GLY A 443 -26.61 24.78 38.24
C GLY A 443 -25.31 25.21 38.91
N GLU A 444 -24.26 24.39 38.90
CA GLU A 444 -22.92 24.80 39.33
C GLU A 444 -22.20 25.64 38.26
N ARG A 445 -21.24 26.44 38.71
CA ARG A 445 -20.39 27.27 37.86
C ARG A 445 -19.39 26.37 37.10
N GLY A 446 -19.37 26.49 35.78
CA GLY A 446 -18.34 25.87 34.94
C GLY A 446 -16.92 26.41 35.21
N PRO A 447 -15.89 25.84 34.59
CA PRO A 447 -14.51 26.30 34.75
C PRO A 447 -14.34 27.73 34.24
N ASP A 448 -13.60 28.56 34.98
CA ASP A 448 -13.32 29.95 34.58
C ASP A 448 -12.10 30.06 33.64
N ALA A 449 -11.88 31.25 33.07
CA ALA A 449 -10.81 31.45 32.09
C ALA A 449 -9.42 31.09 32.65
N ARG A 450 -9.17 31.45 33.92
CA ARG A 450 -7.89 31.15 34.59
C ARG A 450 -7.67 29.65 34.72
N THR A 451 -8.68 28.90 35.15
CA THR A 451 -8.60 27.44 35.31
C THR A 451 -8.33 26.77 33.97
N ILE A 452 -9.08 27.16 32.94
CA ILE A 452 -8.95 26.60 31.58
C ILE A 452 -7.55 26.87 31.01
N ILE A 453 -7.11 28.12 30.98
CA ILE A 453 -5.80 28.49 30.40
C ILE A 453 -4.65 27.88 31.21
N SER A 454 -4.74 27.87 32.54
CA SER A 454 -3.71 27.25 33.37
C SER A 454 -3.60 25.74 33.10
N THR A 455 -4.73 25.04 32.93
CA THR A 455 -4.75 23.60 32.63
C THR A 455 -4.24 23.33 31.23
N LEU A 456 -4.69 24.14 30.26
CA LEU A 456 -4.29 24.04 28.86
C LEU A 456 -2.77 24.15 28.71
N LEU A 457 -2.13 25.08 29.42
CA LEU A 457 -0.69 25.31 29.37
C LEU A 457 0.14 24.40 30.31
N GLU A 458 -0.50 23.59 31.15
CA GLU A 458 0.20 22.76 32.15
C GLU A 458 0.97 21.59 31.54
N ARG A 459 0.47 21.04 30.43
CA ARG A 459 0.99 19.81 29.80
C ARG A 459 0.61 19.74 28.32
N ASP A 460 1.17 18.76 27.65
CA ASP A 460 0.82 18.43 26.27
C ASP A 460 -0.50 17.65 26.20
N TRP A 461 -1.31 17.98 25.20
CA TRP A 461 -2.62 17.37 24.98
C TRP A 461 -2.67 16.73 23.59
N ARG A 462 -3.02 15.44 23.52
CA ARG A 462 -3.17 14.74 22.24
C ARG A 462 -4.46 15.11 21.53
N VAL A 463 -5.53 15.26 22.31
CA VAL A 463 -6.88 15.63 21.83
C VAL A 463 -7.45 16.74 22.72
N LEU A 464 -8.03 17.75 22.09
CA LEU A 464 -8.82 18.79 22.74
C LEU A 464 -10.29 18.66 22.32
N HIS A 465 -11.20 18.53 23.27
CA HIS A 465 -12.64 18.64 23.06
C HIS A 465 -13.17 19.86 23.79
N ILE A 466 -13.87 20.76 23.10
CA ILE A 466 -14.35 22.01 23.65
C ILE A 466 -15.81 22.21 23.23
N SER A 467 -16.73 22.29 24.20
CA SER A 467 -18.14 22.64 23.98
C SER A 467 -18.53 23.91 24.75
N GLY A 468 -19.08 24.91 24.07
CA GLY A 468 -19.41 26.20 24.70
C GLY A 468 -19.97 27.27 23.76
N HIS A 469 -19.97 28.52 24.23
CA HIS A 469 -20.35 29.69 23.42
C HIS A 469 -19.24 30.05 22.44
N GLY A 470 -19.60 30.49 21.23
CA GLY A 470 -18.64 30.94 20.22
C GLY A 470 -18.90 32.40 19.85
N GLU A 471 -17.85 33.22 19.80
CA GLU A 471 -17.98 34.64 19.45
C GLU A 471 -17.16 34.94 18.18
N PRO A 472 -17.73 35.60 17.17
CA PRO A 472 -17.00 36.04 15.99
C PRO A 472 -16.13 37.27 16.29
N PRO A 473 -15.20 37.63 15.38
CA PRO A 473 -14.40 38.85 15.49
C PRO A 473 -15.27 40.12 15.65
N ALA A 474 -14.82 41.11 16.41
CA ALA A 474 -15.60 42.28 16.78
C ALA A 474 -15.83 43.34 15.69
N ASP A 475 -15.19 43.21 14.52
CA ASP A 475 -15.18 44.25 13.49
C ASP A 475 -15.75 43.70 12.17
N ASP A 476 -17.05 43.93 11.95
CA ASP A 476 -17.82 43.39 10.81
C ASP A 476 -17.55 44.11 9.48
N ALA A 477 -16.80 45.21 9.49
CA ALA A 477 -16.56 46.02 8.30
C ALA A 477 -15.58 45.37 7.30
N ASN A 478 -14.72 44.45 7.78
CA ASN A 478 -13.75 43.74 6.96
C ASN A 478 -13.78 42.24 7.26
N PRO A 479 -13.75 41.36 6.24
CA PRO A 479 -13.56 39.92 6.45
C PRO A 479 -12.30 39.67 7.29
N VAL A 480 -12.43 38.80 8.29
CA VAL A 480 -11.30 38.35 9.12
C VAL A 480 -10.84 37.01 8.59
N ASP A 481 -9.64 36.98 8.02
CA ASP A 481 -9.03 35.77 7.47
C ASP A 481 -8.51 34.86 8.60
N ALA A 482 -8.27 33.58 8.30
CA ALA A 482 -7.81 32.58 9.27
C ALA A 482 -6.46 32.92 9.95
N GLY A 483 -5.67 33.84 9.40
CA GLY A 483 -4.38 34.28 9.96
C GLY A 483 -4.44 35.56 10.78
N ASP A 484 -5.62 36.13 11.01
CA ASP A 484 -5.79 37.43 11.67
C ASP A 484 -5.91 37.29 13.20
N ASP A 485 -5.17 38.11 13.95
CA ASP A 485 -5.18 38.16 15.42
C ASP A 485 -6.56 38.52 16.01
N ARG A 486 -7.48 39.03 15.20
CA ARG A 486 -8.87 39.33 15.56
C ARG A 486 -9.76 38.08 15.58
N LEU A 487 -9.28 36.95 15.08
CA LEU A 487 -10.03 35.69 15.12
C LEU A 487 -10.26 35.26 16.57
N ARG A 488 -11.53 35.18 16.95
CA ARG A 488 -11.97 34.75 18.29
C ARG A 488 -12.29 33.26 18.28
N GLY A 489 -12.69 32.74 19.43
CA GLY A 489 -12.98 31.33 19.64
C GLY A 489 -14.09 31.14 20.68
N VAL A 490 -13.91 30.16 21.55
CA VAL A 490 -14.85 29.85 22.62
C VAL A 490 -14.79 30.92 23.71
N VAL A 491 -15.96 31.42 24.13
CA VAL A 491 -16.07 32.48 25.13
C VAL A 491 -15.76 31.93 26.52
N LEU A 492 -14.89 32.61 27.26
CA LEU A 492 -14.57 32.33 28.66
C LEU A 492 -14.99 33.52 29.55
N SER A 493 -14.66 33.47 30.83
CA SER A 493 -14.91 34.58 31.77
C SER A 493 -14.06 35.81 31.44
N ASP A 494 -14.56 36.98 31.85
CA ASP A 494 -13.82 38.25 31.83
C ASP A 494 -13.45 38.76 30.43
N GLY A 495 -14.24 38.38 29.42
CA GLY A 495 -14.02 38.78 28.02
C GLY A 495 -12.80 38.11 27.38
N ILE A 496 -12.34 36.99 27.95
CA ILE A 496 -11.27 36.15 27.41
C ILE A 496 -11.86 35.12 26.46
N PHE A 497 -11.10 34.73 25.44
CA PHE A 497 -11.49 33.72 24.46
C PHE A 497 -10.44 32.60 24.41
N LEU A 498 -10.89 31.39 24.11
CA LEU A 498 -10.05 30.25 23.77
C LEU A 498 -10.21 29.97 22.28
N GLY A 499 -9.23 30.37 21.48
CA GLY A 499 -9.22 30.17 20.03
C GLY A 499 -7.92 29.56 19.51
N PRO A 500 -7.72 29.61 18.18
CA PRO A 500 -6.49 29.14 17.55
C PRO A 500 -5.23 29.81 18.11
N ARG A 501 -5.32 31.09 18.53
CA ARG A 501 -4.20 31.81 19.11
C ARG A 501 -3.66 31.14 20.37
N GLU A 502 -4.52 30.83 21.34
CA GLU A 502 -4.12 30.19 22.60
C GLU A 502 -3.63 28.75 22.36
N ILE A 503 -4.27 28.01 21.45
CA ILE A 503 -3.84 26.65 21.07
C ILE A 503 -2.46 26.69 20.38
N GLY A 504 -2.18 27.72 19.58
CA GLY A 504 -0.89 27.94 18.93
C GLY A 504 0.27 28.23 19.88
N MET A 505 -0.02 28.59 21.14
CA MET A 505 0.98 28.79 22.19
C MET A 505 1.46 27.50 22.86
N LEU A 506 0.76 26.38 22.61
CA LEU A 506 1.16 25.07 23.16
C LEU A 506 2.56 24.67 22.65
N GLN A 507 3.34 24.05 23.53
CA GLN A 507 4.68 23.56 23.19
C GLN A 507 4.61 22.43 22.16
N ARG A 508 3.68 21.49 22.34
CA ARG A 508 3.35 20.43 21.39
C ARG A 508 1.95 20.63 20.83
N THR A 509 1.80 20.43 19.53
CA THR A 509 0.51 20.62 18.84
C THR A 509 -0.40 19.41 19.05
N PRO A 510 -1.68 19.60 19.41
CA PRO A 510 -2.66 18.51 19.47
C PRO A 510 -2.90 17.89 18.11
N GLU A 511 -3.13 16.58 18.06
CA GLU A 511 -3.43 15.88 16.80
C GLU A 511 -4.89 16.11 16.36
N LEU A 512 -5.82 16.17 17.32
CA LEU A 512 -7.25 16.37 17.07
C LEU A 512 -7.81 17.49 17.94
N VAL A 513 -8.54 18.43 17.32
CA VAL A 513 -9.31 19.47 18.03
C VAL A 513 -10.78 19.38 17.61
N PHE A 514 -11.65 19.11 18.57
CA PHE A 514 -13.10 19.07 18.42
C PHE A 514 -13.69 20.33 19.08
N VAL A 515 -14.32 21.20 18.28
CA VAL A 515 -14.91 22.45 18.75
C VAL A 515 -16.41 22.46 18.44
N ASN A 516 -17.23 22.34 19.48
CA ASN A 516 -18.66 22.53 19.39
C ASN A 516 -19.05 23.90 19.98
N CYS A 517 -19.14 24.93 19.14
CA CYS A 517 -19.43 26.29 19.60
C CYS A 517 -20.66 26.88 18.88
N CYS A 518 -21.83 26.74 19.50
CA CYS A 518 -23.10 26.89 18.78
C CYS A 518 -23.93 28.12 19.13
N TYR A 519 -23.43 29.00 20.00
CA TYR A 519 -24.26 30.10 20.49
C TYR A 519 -23.63 31.46 20.26
N LEU A 520 -24.24 32.20 19.34
CA LEU A 520 -24.16 33.66 19.19
C LEU A 520 -25.31 34.25 20.00
N ALA A 521 -25.01 35.09 20.98
CA ALA A 521 -25.95 35.77 21.87
C ALA A 521 -27.37 35.94 21.27
N ALA A 522 -28.33 35.10 21.67
CA ALA A 522 -29.71 35.29 21.25
C ALA A 522 -30.19 36.61 21.88
N ARG A 523 -30.55 37.58 21.04
CA ARG A 523 -31.21 38.80 21.50
C ARG A 523 -32.57 38.41 22.05
N SER A 524 -32.86 38.82 23.27
CA SER A 524 -34.20 38.74 23.87
C SER A 524 -35.19 39.53 23.02
N GLY A 525 -36.40 39.01 22.83
CA GLY A 525 -37.45 39.56 21.95
C GLY A 525 -37.84 41.02 22.22
N ASP A 526 -37.46 41.59 23.36
CA ASP A 526 -37.69 43.00 23.71
C ASP A 526 -36.75 44.01 23.01
N GLN A 527 -35.70 43.55 22.30
CA GLN A 527 -34.77 44.42 21.57
C GLN A 527 -34.98 44.45 20.04
N LEU A 528 -36.03 43.81 19.52
CA LEU A 528 -36.34 43.76 18.07
C LEU A 528 -36.63 45.13 17.44
N LEU A 529 -36.91 46.18 18.22
CA LEU A 529 -37.29 47.51 17.72
C LEU A 529 -36.19 48.58 17.82
N LYS A 530 -34.97 48.26 18.27
CA LYS A 530 -33.88 49.25 18.42
C LYS A 530 -32.52 48.73 17.95
N ALA A 531 -32.37 48.52 16.64
CA ALA A 531 -31.17 48.78 15.84
C ALA A 531 -31.32 48.09 14.48
N ALA A 532 -31.63 48.87 13.44
CA ALA A 532 -31.84 48.38 12.07
C ALA A 532 -30.54 48.16 11.27
N ASP A 533 -29.35 48.36 11.87
CA ASP A 533 -28.08 48.46 11.13
C ASP A 533 -26.97 47.48 11.58
N VAL A 534 -27.30 46.29 12.11
CA VAL A 534 -26.28 45.26 12.39
C VAL A 534 -26.37 44.12 11.37
N PRO A 535 -25.34 43.88 10.52
CA PRO A 535 -25.36 42.82 9.51
C PRO A 535 -25.47 41.42 10.14
N VAL A 536 -26.32 40.57 9.57
CA VAL A 536 -26.44 39.15 9.93
C VAL A 536 -25.22 38.39 9.41
N TYR A 537 -24.42 37.84 10.34
CA TYR A 537 -23.08 37.25 10.17
C TYR A 537 -23.05 35.85 9.50
N ASP A 538 -21.97 35.53 8.77
CA ASP A 538 -21.75 34.28 8.01
C ASP A 538 -21.06 33.20 8.88
N ARG A 539 -21.88 32.32 9.49
CA ARG A 539 -21.45 31.32 10.48
C ARG A 539 -20.58 30.19 9.88
N PRO A 540 -20.93 29.58 8.73
CA PRO A 540 -20.09 28.55 8.11
C PRO A 540 -18.67 29.02 7.79
N ARG A 541 -18.53 30.28 7.35
CA ARG A 541 -17.23 30.87 7.04
C ARG A 541 -16.37 31.04 8.29
N TYR A 542 -16.98 31.37 9.43
CA TYR A 542 -16.25 31.45 10.69
C TYR A 542 -15.71 30.10 11.15
N ALA A 543 -16.53 29.04 11.11
CA ALA A 543 -16.08 27.70 11.44
C ALA A 543 -14.95 27.23 10.51
N ALA A 544 -15.05 27.53 9.21
CA ALA A 544 -13.99 27.28 8.24
C ALA A 544 -12.69 28.02 8.60
N ASN A 545 -12.78 29.30 9.01
CA ASN A 545 -11.61 30.09 9.39
C ASN A 545 -10.95 29.58 10.68
N VAL A 546 -11.75 29.17 11.68
CA VAL A 546 -11.22 28.54 12.91
C VAL A 546 -10.52 27.22 12.57
N ALA A 547 -11.14 26.39 11.72
CA ALA A 547 -10.52 25.14 11.28
C ALA A 547 -9.22 25.40 10.49
N GLU A 548 -9.21 26.36 9.57
CA GLU A 548 -8.03 26.74 8.81
C GLU A 548 -6.90 27.23 9.72
N ALA A 549 -7.21 28.06 10.72
CA ALA A 549 -6.22 28.54 11.68
C ALA A 549 -5.60 27.39 12.50
N LEU A 550 -6.42 26.42 12.93
CA LEU A 550 -5.96 25.24 13.66
C LEU A 550 -5.10 24.30 12.80
N ILE A 551 -5.51 24.04 11.56
CA ILE A 551 -4.70 23.25 10.61
C ILE A 551 -3.38 23.97 10.32
N ARG A 552 -3.39 25.30 10.19
CA ARG A 552 -2.17 26.12 9.98
C ARG A 552 -1.17 26.01 11.14
N ILE A 553 -1.65 25.88 12.37
CA ILE A 553 -0.84 25.63 13.58
C ILE A 553 -0.19 24.25 13.55
N GLY A 554 -0.80 23.28 12.85
CA GLY A 554 -0.30 21.91 12.70
C GLY A 554 -1.24 20.84 13.22
N VAL A 555 -2.48 21.17 13.60
CA VAL A 555 -3.48 20.16 14.01
C VAL A 555 -3.78 19.26 12.82
N LYS A 556 -3.83 17.93 13.02
CA LYS A 556 -4.05 16.96 11.93
C LYS A 556 -5.51 16.84 11.56
N CYS A 557 -6.38 16.83 12.57
CA CYS A 557 -7.83 16.65 12.42
C CYS A 557 -8.59 17.73 13.20
N VAL A 558 -9.56 18.38 12.57
CA VAL A 558 -10.43 19.38 13.20
C VAL A 558 -11.89 19.06 12.92
N ILE A 559 -12.72 19.06 13.96
CA ILE A 559 -14.18 19.01 13.83
C ILE A 559 -14.72 20.32 14.39
N ALA A 560 -15.46 21.07 13.58
CA ALA A 560 -16.07 22.33 13.98
C ALA A 560 -17.55 22.39 13.55
N SER A 561 -18.42 22.92 14.40
CA SER A 561 -19.81 23.19 14.03
C SER A 561 -19.94 24.50 13.25
N GLY A 562 -20.50 24.41 12.04
CA GLY A 562 -20.69 25.53 11.11
C GLY A 562 -21.85 26.47 11.47
N TRP A 563 -22.79 26.03 12.31
CA TRP A 563 -23.91 26.82 12.82
C TRP A 563 -24.40 26.23 14.15
N ALA A 564 -25.50 26.78 14.67
CA ALA A 564 -26.10 26.32 15.93
C ALA A 564 -26.63 24.89 15.78
N VAL A 565 -26.32 24.01 16.74
CA VAL A 565 -26.71 22.59 16.75
C VAL A 565 -27.71 22.30 17.85
N ASP A 566 -28.51 21.26 17.65
CA ASP A 566 -29.43 20.72 18.65
C ASP A 566 -28.70 19.79 19.62
N ASP A 567 -29.07 19.84 20.91
CA ASP A 567 -28.38 19.14 22.00
C ASP A 567 -28.29 17.61 21.78
N GLU A 568 -29.40 16.95 21.44
CA GLU A 568 -29.45 15.50 21.29
C GLU A 568 -28.64 14.99 20.07
N PRO A 569 -28.85 15.48 18.83
CA PRO A 569 -28.03 15.09 17.69
C PRO A 569 -26.54 15.41 17.87
N ALA A 570 -26.20 16.51 18.55
CA ALA A 570 -24.81 16.89 18.81
C ALA A 570 -24.10 15.90 19.76
N GLN A 571 -24.76 15.53 20.85
CA GLN A 571 -24.24 14.51 21.76
C GLN A 571 -24.09 13.15 21.07
N GLN A 572 -25.06 12.75 20.22
CA GLN A 572 -24.98 11.50 19.46
C GLN A 572 -23.82 11.50 18.45
N PHE A 573 -23.59 12.61 17.76
CA PHE A 573 -22.44 12.77 16.88
C PHE A 573 -21.13 12.56 17.65
N ALA A 574 -20.93 13.35 18.72
CA ALA A 574 -19.65 13.37 19.43
C ALA A 574 -19.35 12.03 20.13
N THR A 575 -20.33 11.43 20.80
CA THR A 575 -20.14 10.13 21.49
C THR A 575 -19.90 8.98 20.52
N THR A 576 -20.58 8.96 19.37
CA THR A 576 -20.37 7.95 18.34
C THR A 576 -19.00 8.09 17.68
N PHE A 577 -18.58 9.32 17.37
CA PHE A 577 -17.26 9.62 16.83
C PHE A 577 -16.14 9.09 17.74
N TYR A 578 -16.17 9.42 19.04
CA TYR A 578 -15.13 8.97 19.96
C TYR A 578 -15.10 7.46 20.15
N ARG A 579 -16.27 6.79 20.15
CA ARG A 579 -16.33 5.31 20.21
C ARG A 579 -15.60 4.67 19.05
N GLN A 580 -15.88 5.12 17.82
CA GLN A 580 -15.26 4.57 16.61
C GLN A 580 -13.75 4.83 16.57
N ILE A 581 -13.31 6.06 16.86
CA ILE A 581 -11.88 6.40 16.89
C ILE A 581 -11.10 5.59 17.94
N LEU A 582 -11.71 5.29 19.09
CA LEU A 582 -11.09 4.47 20.14
C LEU A 582 -11.05 2.99 19.81
N GLU A 583 -11.95 2.50 18.95
CA GLU A 583 -11.91 1.14 18.36
C GLU A 583 -10.81 1.00 17.29
N GLY A 584 -10.11 2.08 16.97
CA GLY A 584 -9.03 2.10 15.96
C GLY A 584 -9.52 2.37 14.55
N GLU A 585 -10.79 2.75 14.37
CA GLU A 585 -11.34 3.12 13.06
C GLU A 585 -10.71 4.42 12.54
N ARG A 586 -10.69 4.58 11.21
CA ARG A 586 -10.15 5.77 10.53
C ARG A 586 -11.03 6.99 10.82
N PHE A 587 -10.42 8.19 10.83
CA PHE A 587 -11.13 9.46 10.99
C PHE A 587 -12.32 9.62 10.03
N LEU A 588 -12.11 9.28 8.75
CA LEU A 588 -13.16 9.32 7.72
C LEU A 588 -14.35 8.42 8.06
N ASP A 589 -14.09 7.20 8.54
CA ASP A 589 -15.12 6.23 8.92
C ASP A 589 -15.88 6.67 10.17
N ALA A 590 -15.15 7.10 11.20
CA ALA A 590 -15.72 7.59 12.44
C ALA A 590 -16.64 8.80 12.23
N VAL A 591 -16.24 9.74 11.36
CA VAL A 591 -17.07 10.90 10.98
C VAL A 591 -18.33 10.46 10.23
N ALA A 592 -18.23 9.50 9.31
CA ALA A 592 -19.38 9.02 8.55
C ALA A 592 -20.43 8.35 9.45
N VAL A 593 -20.01 7.48 10.36
CA VAL A 593 -20.89 6.81 11.33
C VAL A 593 -21.51 7.83 12.30
N ALA A 594 -20.73 8.81 12.76
CA ALA A 594 -21.22 9.89 13.62
C ALA A 594 -22.28 10.76 12.92
N ARG A 595 -22.10 11.08 11.63
CA ARG A 595 -23.12 11.80 10.85
C ARG A 595 -24.40 11.00 10.67
N ASP A 596 -24.30 9.69 10.40
CA ASP A 596 -25.49 8.82 10.29
C ASP A 596 -26.28 8.77 11.61
N ALA A 597 -25.57 8.63 12.74
CA ALA A 597 -26.18 8.66 14.06
C ALA A 597 -26.92 9.99 14.34
N ALA A 598 -26.29 11.13 14.05
CA ALA A 598 -26.90 12.44 14.22
C ALA A 598 -28.06 12.70 13.23
N TRP A 599 -27.97 12.16 12.01
CA TRP A 599 -29.00 12.32 10.98
C TRP A 599 -30.31 11.60 11.35
N LEU A 600 -30.20 10.44 12.00
CA LEU A 600 -31.33 9.65 12.50
C LEU A 600 -32.10 10.37 13.62
N CYS A 601 -31.46 11.29 14.36
CA CYS A 601 -32.13 12.13 15.37
C CYS A 601 -33.01 13.25 14.77
N GLY A 602 -32.91 13.52 13.47
CA GLY A 602 -33.64 14.61 12.80
C GLY A 602 -32.84 15.91 12.70
N GLY A 603 -33.49 16.97 12.20
CA GLY A 603 -32.86 18.29 12.03
C GLY A 603 -31.74 18.35 10.98
N ASN A 604 -30.95 19.43 11.02
CA ASN A 604 -29.82 19.69 10.12
C ASN A 604 -28.44 19.64 10.82
N THR A 605 -28.42 19.35 12.13
CA THR A 605 -27.20 19.29 12.97
C THR A 605 -26.10 18.37 12.40
N TRP A 606 -26.46 17.23 11.82
CA TRP A 606 -25.51 16.31 11.18
C TRP A 606 -24.66 16.96 10.07
N ALA A 607 -25.22 17.93 9.35
CA ALA A 607 -24.53 18.65 8.28
C ALA A 607 -23.78 19.89 8.79
N ALA A 608 -24.01 20.31 10.04
CA ALA A 608 -23.29 21.41 10.66
C ALA A 608 -21.82 21.06 10.91
N TYR A 609 -21.52 19.78 11.14
CA TYR A 609 -20.17 19.32 11.44
C TYR A 609 -19.25 19.34 10.21
N GLN A 610 -18.47 20.41 10.10
CA GLN A 610 -17.37 20.53 9.15
C GLN A 610 -16.16 19.78 9.72
N CYS A 611 -15.79 18.69 9.07
CA CYS A 611 -14.70 17.81 9.51
C CYS A 611 -13.53 17.92 8.52
N TYR A 612 -12.37 18.37 9.00
CA TYR A 612 -11.15 18.60 8.22
C TYR A 612 -10.03 17.68 8.70
N GLY A 613 -9.25 17.11 7.79
CA GLY A 613 -8.02 16.41 8.17
C GLY A 613 -7.66 15.24 7.28
N ASP A 614 -6.73 14.42 7.77
CA ASP A 614 -6.31 13.18 7.13
C ASP A 614 -7.39 12.09 7.29
N ALA A 615 -7.83 11.52 6.16
CA ALA A 615 -8.84 10.49 6.10
C ALA A 615 -8.44 9.21 6.84
N ASN A 616 -7.13 8.88 6.84
CA ASN A 616 -6.59 7.65 7.39
C ASN A 616 -6.07 7.81 8.82
N TRP A 617 -6.17 9.00 9.42
CA TRP A 617 -5.74 9.21 10.79
C TRP A 617 -6.51 8.31 11.77
N THR A 618 -5.81 7.65 12.68
CA THR A 618 -6.37 6.81 13.75
C THR A 618 -5.80 7.24 15.10
N LEU A 619 -6.59 7.14 16.16
CA LEU A 619 -6.11 7.38 17.52
C LEU A 619 -5.50 6.09 18.09
N GLU A 620 -4.28 5.77 17.67
CA GLU A 620 -3.61 4.52 18.08
C GLU A 620 -3.51 4.37 19.62
N PRO A 621 -3.87 3.20 20.20
CA PRO A 621 -3.50 2.83 21.56
C PRO A 621 -1.98 2.66 21.70
N ALA A 622 -1.44 2.81 22.92
CA ALA A 622 0.00 2.66 23.18
C ALA A 622 0.55 1.23 22.91
N SER A 623 -0.33 0.25 22.72
CA SER A 623 -0.01 -1.14 22.38
C SER A 623 -0.56 -1.43 20.99
N GLY A 624 0.33 -1.55 20.00
CA GLY A 624 -0.01 -1.48 18.59
C GLY A 624 -0.63 -2.74 17.98
N SER A 625 -1.45 -2.52 16.96
CA SER A 625 -1.42 -3.24 15.68
C SER A 625 -2.11 -2.35 14.64
N THR A 626 -1.38 -1.99 13.57
CA THR A 626 -1.95 -1.25 12.44
C THR A 626 -2.49 -2.27 11.43
N GLY A 627 -3.75 -2.65 11.59
CA GLY A 627 -4.49 -3.31 10.52
C GLY A 627 -5.42 -2.28 9.89
N ALA A 628 -5.03 -1.68 8.76
CA ALA A 628 -6.04 -1.04 7.91
C ALA A 628 -7.06 -2.13 7.56
N ARG A 629 -8.32 -1.93 7.95
CA ARG A 629 -9.38 -2.91 7.69
C ARG A 629 -9.48 -3.13 6.19
N GLU A 630 -9.19 -4.36 5.75
CA GLU A 630 -9.30 -4.69 4.32
C GLU A 630 -10.74 -4.53 3.84
N ARG A 631 -10.92 -3.92 2.67
CA ARG A 631 -12.23 -3.78 2.02
C ARG A 631 -12.89 -5.15 1.87
N THR A 632 -14.22 -5.19 1.98
CA THR A 632 -14.98 -6.41 1.71
C THR A 632 -14.70 -6.89 0.27
N ALA A 633 -14.77 -8.20 0.04
CA ALA A 633 -14.62 -8.76 -1.32
C ALA A 633 -15.66 -8.17 -2.28
N GLU A 634 -16.86 -7.87 -1.79
CA GLU A 634 -17.93 -7.25 -2.57
C GLU A 634 -17.54 -5.86 -3.08
N ASP A 635 -17.00 -5.00 -2.21
CA ASP A 635 -16.58 -3.66 -2.59
C ASP A 635 -15.39 -3.68 -3.56
N ARG A 636 -14.42 -4.58 -3.33
CA ARG A 636 -13.22 -4.69 -4.18
C ARG A 636 -13.57 -5.11 -5.60
N TYR A 637 -14.50 -6.06 -5.75
CA TYR A 637 -14.81 -6.68 -7.03
C TYR A 637 -16.13 -6.20 -7.66
N ALA A 638 -16.74 -5.14 -7.12
CA ALA A 638 -17.97 -4.54 -7.65
C ALA A 638 -17.84 -4.10 -9.12
N GLY A 639 -16.64 -3.72 -9.56
CA GLY A 639 -16.35 -3.26 -10.93
C GLY A 639 -16.24 -4.38 -11.98
N ILE A 640 -16.26 -5.66 -11.59
CA ILE A 640 -16.12 -6.78 -12.53
C ILE A 640 -17.40 -6.92 -13.36
N ALA A 641 -17.36 -6.37 -14.58
CA ALA A 641 -18.47 -6.39 -15.54
C ALA A 641 -18.21 -7.26 -16.78
N SER A 642 -17.02 -7.83 -16.93
CA SER A 642 -16.63 -8.66 -18.08
C SER A 642 -15.78 -9.87 -17.67
N SER A 643 -15.73 -10.90 -18.51
CA SER A 643 -14.86 -12.06 -18.29
C SER A 643 -13.37 -11.69 -18.28
N VAL A 644 -12.96 -10.69 -19.06
CA VAL A 644 -11.58 -10.21 -19.05
C VAL A 644 -11.24 -9.54 -17.72
N SER A 645 -12.16 -8.74 -17.14
CA SER A 645 -11.96 -8.15 -15.81
C SER A 645 -11.88 -9.22 -14.71
N LEU A 646 -12.64 -10.30 -14.84
CA LEU A 646 -12.54 -11.44 -13.93
C LEU A 646 -11.20 -12.15 -14.05
N ILE A 647 -10.71 -12.41 -15.26
CA ILE A 647 -9.41 -13.06 -15.48
C ILE A 647 -8.28 -12.27 -14.81
N LEU A 648 -8.27 -10.95 -14.93
CA LEU A 648 -7.25 -10.11 -14.25
C LEU A 648 -7.32 -10.22 -12.74
N ALA A 649 -8.53 -10.31 -12.17
CA ALA A 649 -8.69 -10.46 -10.71
C ALA A 649 -8.14 -11.80 -10.24
N LEU A 650 -8.34 -12.84 -11.05
CA LEU A 650 -7.78 -14.17 -10.79
C LEU A 650 -6.26 -14.18 -10.96
N GLU A 651 -5.69 -13.49 -11.94
CA GLU A 651 -4.24 -13.33 -12.13
C GLU A 651 -3.58 -12.54 -10.98
N GLU A 652 -4.24 -11.51 -10.47
CA GLU A 652 -3.80 -10.77 -9.28
C GLU A 652 -3.78 -11.68 -8.04
N LEU A 653 -4.86 -12.44 -7.81
CA LEU A 653 -4.93 -13.40 -6.70
C LEU A 653 -3.94 -14.56 -6.86
N GLU A 654 -3.70 -15.03 -8.08
CA GLU A 654 -2.69 -16.03 -8.40
C GLU A 654 -1.29 -15.50 -8.05
N THR A 655 -0.99 -14.25 -8.41
CA THR A 655 0.29 -13.60 -8.14
C THR A 655 0.48 -13.39 -6.64
N SER A 656 -0.52 -12.86 -5.93
CA SER A 656 -0.46 -12.73 -4.47
C SER A 656 -0.26 -14.07 -3.77
N ALA A 657 -0.92 -15.15 -4.18
CA ALA A 657 -0.71 -16.47 -3.57
C ALA A 657 0.74 -16.99 -3.73
N ARG A 658 1.43 -16.57 -4.80
CA ARG A 658 2.81 -16.99 -5.09
C ARG A 658 3.86 -16.19 -4.32
N PHE A 659 3.55 -14.95 -3.92
CA PHE A 659 4.55 -14.02 -3.38
C PHE A 659 4.18 -13.37 -2.03
N ASP A 660 2.90 -13.27 -1.68
CA ASP A 660 2.41 -12.66 -0.45
C ASP A 660 2.02 -13.72 0.60
N ALA A 661 2.40 -13.51 1.86
CA ALA A 661 2.17 -14.45 2.97
C ALA A 661 0.74 -14.41 3.54
N SER A 662 0.06 -13.26 3.44
CA SER A 662 -1.09 -12.90 4.28
C SER A 662 -2.46 -13.07 3.61
N GLY A 663 -2.53 -13.90 2.57
CA GLY A 663 -3.73 -14.05 1.78
C GLY A 663 -4.75 -15.04 2.38
N SER A 664 -6.05 -14.77 2.20
CA SER A 664 -7.13 -15.76 2.41
C SER A 664 -7.75 -16.20 1.06
N PRO A 665 -8.08 -17.50 0.88
CA PRO A 665 -8.82 -17.97 -0.28
C PRO A 665 -10.28 -17.46 -0.33
N ASP A 666 -10.76 -16.74 0.68
CA ASP A 666 -12.14 -16.21 0.73
C ASP A 666 -12.46 -15.30 -0.46
N ARG A 667 -11.49 -14.50 -0.90
CA ARG A 667 -11.65 -13.65 -2.10
C ARG A 667 -11.87 -14.50 -3.36
N LEU A 668 -11.17 -15.63 -3.46
CA LEU A 668 -11.29 -16.55 -4.59
C LEU A 668 -12.63 -17.32 -4.52
N ARG A 669 -13.07 -17.74 -3.33
CA ARG A 669 -14.41 -18.32 -3.10
C ARG A 669 -15.51 -17.36 -3.54
N TYR A 670 -15.41 -16.08 -3.14
CA TYR A 670 -16.36 -15.05 -3.53
C TYR A 670 -16.47 -14.90 -5.06
N LEU A 671 -15.34 -14.87 -5.77
CA LEU A 671 -15.33 -14.76 -7.23
C LEU A 671 -15.91 -16.01 -7.90
N ASP A 672 -15.61 -17.21 -7.38
CA ASP A 672 -16.16 -18.48 -7.86
C ASP A 672 -17.70 -18.50 -7.71
N GLU A 673 -18.20 -18.20 -6.50
CA GLU A 673 -19.64 -18.16 -6.22
C GLU A 673 -20.37 -17.11 -7.06
N ARG A 674 -19.81 -15.90 -7.18
CA ARG A 674 -20.47 -14.78 -7.86
C ARG A 674 -20.44 -14.90 -9.38
N PHE A 675 -19.33 -15.39 -9.96
CA PHE A 675 -19.11 -15.33 -11.41
C PHE A 675 -18.92 -16.69 -12.08
N GLY A 676 -18.66 -17.77 -11.32
CA GLY A 676 -18.42 -19.11 -11.85
C GLY A 676 -19.61 -19.64 -12.66
N SER A 677 -20.84 -19.39 -12.23
CA SER A 677 -22.05 -19.75 -12.99
C SER A 677 -22.24 -18.93 -14.27
N ARG A 678 -21.74 -17.68 -14.28
CA ARG A 678 -21.94 -16.72 -15.39
C ARG A 678 -20.95 -16.91 -16.52
N TRP A 679 -19.66 -17.05 -16.22
CA TRP A 679 -18.59 -17.13 -17.22
C TRP A 679 -17.72 -18.38 -17.11
N GLY A 680 -17.88 -19.21 -16.08
CA GLY A 680 -17.04 -20.38 -15.89
C GLY A 680 -17.16 -21.45 -16.97
N ALA A 681 -18.14 -21.38 -17.87
CA ALA A 681 -18.19 -22.25 -19.06
C ALA A 681 -17.19 -21.85 -20.17
N GLN A 682 -16.60 -20.65 -20.11
CA GLN A 682 -15.57 -20.20 -21.05
C GLN A 682 -14.23 -20.83 -20.68
N GLY A 683 -13.50 -21.34 -21.67
CA GLY A 683 -12.26 -22.10 -21.47
C GLY A 683 -11.16 -21.30 -20.77
N ASP A 684 -10.96 -20.05 -21.19
CA ASP A 684 -10.00 -19.10 -20.63
C ASP A 684 -10.31 -18.70 -19.18
N VAL A 685 -11.59 -18.47 -18.86
CA VAL A 685 -12.04 -18.16 -17.48
C VAL A 685 -11.88 -19.37 -16.58
N ALA A 686 -12.28 -20.56 -17.03
CA ALA A 686 -12.12 -21.79 -16.28
C ALA A 686 -10.64 -22.11 -16.02
N GLU A 687 -9.79 -21.88 -17.02
CA GLU A 687 -8.34 -22.02 -16.87
C GLU A 687 -7.78 -21.02 -15.83
N ALA A 688 -8.22 -19.76 -15.86
CA ALA A 688 -7.80 -18.75 -14.88
C ALA A 688 -8.21 -19.12 -13.44
N PHE A 689 -9.42 -19.65 -13.23
CA PHE A 689 -9.82 -20.21 -11.93
C PHE A 689 -8.92 -21.39 -11.53
N GLY A 690 -8.65 -22.31 -12.48
CA GLY A 690 -7.76 -23.45 -12.26
C GLY A 690 -6.36 -23.02 -11.79
N ARG A 691 -5.77 -22.01 -12.44
CA ARG A 691 -4.47 -21.43 -12.05
C ARG A 691 -4.52 -20.79 -10.67
N ALA A 692 -5.54 -19.98 -10.39
CA ALA A 692 -5.70 -19.33 -9.09
C ALA A 692 -5.82 -20.39 -7.98
N TRP A 693 -6.77 -21.33 -8.06
CA TRP A 693 -6.93 -22.38 -7.03
C TRP A 693 -5.68 -23.24 -6.85
N ALA A 694 -4.94 -23.52 -7.94
CA ALA A 694 -3.67 -24.24 -7.86
C ALA A 694 -2.60 -23.45 -7.11
N ALA A 695 -2.50 -22.14 -7.33
CA ALA A 695 -1.57 -21.27 -6.61
C ALA A 695 -1.86 -21.24 -5.10
N TRP A 696 -3.14 -21.27 -4.72
CA TRP A 696 -3.60 -21.38 -3.33
C TRP A 696 -3.57 -22.80 -2.74
N ARG A 697 -3.08 -23.80 -3.49
CA ARG A 697 -3.00 -25.22 -3.09
C ARG A 697 -4.32 -25.89 -2.72
N ILE A 698 -5.41 -25.44 -3.32
CA ILE A 698 -6.72 -26.13 -3.24
C ILE A 698 -6.85 -26.97 -4.51
N GLU A 699 -6.14 -28.10 -4.52
CA GLU A 699 -5.88 -28.92 -5.70
C GLU A 699 -7.16 -29.53 -6.29
N GLU A 700 -8.12 -29.95 -5.46
CA GLU A 700 -9.39 -30.51 -5.90
C GLU A 700 -10.18 -29.50 -6.73
N LYS A 701 -10.29 -28.26 -6.23
CA LYS A 701 -10.95 -27.16 -6.95
C LYS A 701 -10.21 -26.79 -8.22
N ALA A 702 -8.88 -26.78 -8.17
CA ALA A 702 -8.07 -26.52 -9.37
C ALA A 702 -8.34 -27.58 -10.45
N VAL A 703 -8.36 -28.86 -10.09
CA VAL A 703 -8.68 -29.96 -11.02
C VAL A 703 -10.09 -29.82 -11.58
N GLU A 704 -11.11 -29.54 -10.75
CA GLU A 704 -12.49 -29.28 -11.20
C GLU A 704 -12.54 -28.19 -12.29
N TRP A 705 -11.86 -27.07 -12.05
CA TRP A 705 -11.82 -25.93 -12.96
C TRP A 705 -11.02 -26.19 -14.23
N TYR A 706 -9.87 -26.86 -14.14
CA TYR A 706 -9.11 -27.26 -15.33
C TYR A 706 -9.85 -28.32 -16.18
N GLU A 707 -10.55 -29.26 -15.56
CA GLU A 707 -11.42 -30.19 -16.29
C GLU A 707 -12.49 -29.45 -17.08
N ARG A 708 -13.10 -28.44 -16.45
CA ARG A 708 -14.08 -27.57 -17.08
C ARG A 708 -13.47 -26.78 -18.24
N ALA A 709 -12.27 -26.24 -18.07
CA ALA A 709 -11.54 -25.55 -19.13
C ALA A 709 -11.30 -26.48 -20.33
N VAL A 710 -10.76 -27.67 -20.10
CA VAL A 710 -10.47 -28.65 -21.17
C VAL A 710 -11.74 -29.14 -21.87
N ARG A 711 -12.89 -29.18 -21.18
CA ARG A 711 -14.19 -29.58 -21.75
C ARG A 711 -14.96 -28.46 -22.45
N ALA A 712 -14.59 -27.18 -22.29
CA ALA A 712 -15.39 -26.04 -22.75
C ALA A 712 -15.66 -26.02 -24.27
N GLY A 713 -14.77 -26.61 -25.08
CA GLY A 713 -14.98 -26.79 -26.52
C GLY A 713 -15.04 -25.49 -27.34
N ASP A 714 -14.73 -24.34 -26.75
CA ASP A 714 -14.80 -23.00 -27.34
C ASP A 714 -13.48 -22.54 -28.00
N GLY A 715 -12.44 -23.37 -27.92
CA GLY A 715 -11.12 -23.11 -28.50
C GLY A 715 -10.29 -22.06 -27.75
N ARG A 716 -10.72 -21.62 -26.56
CA ARG A 716 -10.01 -20.61 -25.76
C ARG A 716 -9.02 -21.18 -24.75
N THR A 717 -9.20 -22.44 -24.38
CA THR A 717 -8.34 -23.16 -23.44
C THR A 717 -6.95 -23.40 -24.04
N THR A 718 -5.90 -23.11 -23.27
CA THR A 718 -4.53 -23.33 -23.72
C THR A 718 -4.13 -24.81 -23.61
N PHE A 719 -3.10 -25.24 -24.35
CA PHE A 719 -2.48 -26.54 -24.12
C PHE A 719 -1.88 -26.66 -22.70
N ALA A 720 -1.43 -25.54 -22.13
CA ALA A 720 -0.89 -25.49 -20.77
C ALA A 720 -1.97 -25.88 -19.73
N ALA A 721 -3.24 -25.55 -19.95
CA ALA A 721 -4.34 -26.00 -19.09
C ALA A 721 -4.41 -27.54 -18.99
N THR A 722 -4.26 -28.23 -20.12
CA THR A 722 -4.26 -29.70 -20.16
C THR A 722 -3.00 -30.28 -19.51
N ASP A 723 -1.84 -29.65 -19.75
CA ASP A 723 -0.58 -30.02 -19.09
C ASP A 723 -0.70 -29.89 -17.55
N GLN A 724 -1.29 -28.78 -17.06
CA GLN A 724 -1.52 -28.55 -15.62
C GLN A 724 -2.60 -29.47 -15.04
N LEU A 725 -3.67 -29.77 -15.78
CA LEU A 725 -4.67 -30.75 -15.36
C LEU A 725 -4.04 -32.11 -15.08
N ALA A 726 -3.20 -32.59 -16.00
CA ALA A 726 -2.50 -33.87 -15.83
C ALA A 726 -1.52 -33.83 -14.64
N ASN A 727 -0.75 -32.76 -14.51
CA ASN A 727 0.18 -32.56 -13.39
C ASN A 727 -0.55 -32.58 -12.04
N LEU A 728 -1.65 -31.85 -11.90
CA LEU A 728 -2.42 -31.74 -10.66
C LEU A 728 -3.16 -33.04 -10.33
N ARG A 729 -3.75 -33.73 -11.31
CA ARG A 729 -4.36 -35.06 -11.07
C ARG A 729 -3.34 -36.07 -10.56
N ALA A 730 -2.14 -36.10 -11.16
CA ALA A 730 -1.07 -36.97 -10.69
C ALA A 730 -0.59 -36.59 -9.27
N ARG A 731 -0.52 -35.30 -8.94
CA ARG A 731 -0.22 -34.81 -7.57
C ARG A 731 -1.29 -35.24 -6.57
N LEU A 732 -2.55 -34.96 -6.85
CA LEU A 732 -3.68 -35.26 -5.97
C LEU A 732 -3.79 -36.76 -5.67
N ALA A 733 -3.55 -37.61 -6.67
CA ALA A 733 -3.50 -39.07 -6.49
C ALA A 733 -2.43 -39.49 -5.47
N TRP A 734 -1.22 -38.93 -5.60
CA TRP A 734 -0.13 -39.18 -4.65
C TRP A 734 -0.42 -38.61 -3.27
N THR A 735 -0.84 -37.35 -3.16
CA THR A 735 -1.15 -36.68 -1.89
C THR A 735 -2.20 -37.46 -1.11
N THR A 736 -3.26 -37.91 -1.78
CA THR A 736 -4.33 -38.72 -1.18
C THR A 736 -3.80 -40.05 -0.61
N LEU A 737 -2.95 -40.74 -1.37
CA LEU A 737 -2.34 -42.00 -0.94
C LEU A 737 -1.37 -41.78 0.24
N LYS A 738 -0.52 -40.75 0.15
CA LYS A 738 0.45 -40.36 1.19
C LYS A 738 -0.25 -40.03 2.51
N ALA A 739 -1.35 -39.27 2.47
CA ALA A 739 -2.14 -38.93 3.65
C ALA A 739 -2.73 -40.18 4.33
N LYS A 740 -3.27 -41.13 3.55
CA LYS A 740 -3.76 -42.42 4.07
C LYS A 740 -2.63 -43.23 4.72
N ALA A 741 -1.46 -43.30 4.09
CA ALA A 741 -0.30 -43.99 4.64
C ALA A 741 0.19 -43.38 5.96
N ALA A 742 0.11 -42.05 6.11
CA ALA A 742 0.53 -41.35 7.32
C ALA A 742 -0.41 -41.57 8.52
N GLN A 743 -1.72 -41.74 8.30
CA GLN A 743 -2.72 -41.90 9.38
C GLN A 743 -2.73 -43.30 10.04
N GLY A 744 -2.16 -44.33 9.39
CA GLY A 744 -2.23 -45.71 9.89
C GLY A 744 -1.02 -46.60 9.58
N GLY A 745 0.03 -46.04 8.98
CA GLY A 745 1.19 -46.80 8.50
C GLY A 745 0.93 -47.55 7.18
N PRO A 746 1.98 -48.14 6.55
CA PRO A 746 1.86 -48.84 5.26
C PRO A 746 0.85 -49.99 5.26
N SER A 747 0.56 -50.57 6.43
CA SER A 747 -0.39 -51.68 6.62
C SER A 747 -1.87 -51.28 6.49
N VAL A 748 -2.21 -49.99 6.52
CA VAL A 748 -3.59 -49.48 6.42
C VAL A 748 -3.96 -49.10 4.98
N VAL A 749 -2.97 -48.92 4.10
CA VAL A 749 -3.20 -48.67 2.68
C VAL A 749 -3.57 -50.00 2.00
N SER A 750 -4.76 -50.09 1.43
CA SER A 750 -5.17 -51.29 0.71
C SER A 750 -4.53 -51.38 -0.68
N ALA A 751 -4.40 -52.59 -1.23
CA ALA A 751 -3.97 -52.78 -2.62
C ALA A 751 -4.87 -52.01 -3.60
N SER A 752 -6.17 -51.91 -3.30
CA SER A 752 -7.14 -51.12 -4.07
C SER A 752 -6.83 -49.62 -4.06
N ASP A 753 -6.34 -49.06 -2.95
CA ASP A 753 -5.95 -47.65 -2.87
C ASP A 753 -4.70 -47.37 -3.72
N ILE A 754 -3.73 -48.29 -3.68
CA ILE A 754 -2.50 -48.22 -4.50
C ILE A 754 -2.86 -48.31 -5.98
N ASP A 755 -3.68 -49.29 -6.36
CA ASP A 755 -4.11 -49.49 -7.76
C ASP A 755 -4.90 -48.29 -8.28
N ALA A 756 -5.76 -47.69 -7.45
CA ALA A 756 -6.51 -46.48 -7.80
C ALA A 756 -5.57 -45.28 -8.03
N ALA A 757 -4.62 -45.05 -7.12
CA ALA A 757 -3.63 -43.98 -7.27
C ALA A 757 -2.76 -44.19 -8.52
N ARG A 758 -2.28 -45.42 -8.73
CA ARG A 758 -1.51 -45.81 -9.93
C ARG A 758 -2.29 -45.50 -11.20
N SER A 759 -3.53 -45.98 -11.28
CA SER A 759 -4.40 -45.77 -12.45
C SER A 759 -4.63 -44.29 -12.75
N GLN A 760 -4.82 -43.45 -11.73
CA GLN A 760 -4.98 -42.00 -11.91
C GLN A 760 -3.71 -41.33 -12.47
N VAL A 761 -2.54 -41.72 -11.99
CA VAL A 761 -1.26 -41.20 -12.50
C VAL A 761 -1.00 -41.70 -13.92
N GLU A 762 -1.27 -42.97 -14.22
CA GLU A 762 -1.14 -43.54 -15.57
C GLU A 762 -2.06 -42.85 -16.58
N ASN A 763 -3.31 -42.56 -16.21
CA ASN A 763 -4.23 -41.78 -17.04
C ASN A 763 -3.68 -40.37 -17.32
N SER A 764 -3.02 -39.75 -16.34
CA SER A 764 -2.37 -38.44 -16.50
C SER A 764 -1.16 -38.52 -17.43
N ILE A 765 -0.37 -39.60 -17.34
CA ILE A 765 0.75 -39.89 -18.24
C ILE A 765 0.24 -40.09 -19.68
N ALA A 766 -0.82 -40.88 -19.88
CA ALA A 766 -1.41 -41.10 -21.20
C ALA A 766 -1.89 -39.79 -21.86
N LEU A 767 -2.51 -38.90 -21.06
CA LEU A 767 -2.89 -37.58 -21.52
C LEU A 767 -1.67 -36.75 -21.95
N LEU A 768 -0.61 -36.71 -21.13
CA LEU A 768 0.64 -36.00 -21.47
C LEU A 768 1.33 -36.58 -22.70
N GLN A 769 1.33 -37.90 -22.87
CA GLN A 769 1.89 -38.57 -24.05
C GLN A 769 1.14 -38.16 -25.32
N SER A 770 -0.19 -38.09 -25.28
CA SER A 770 -0.97 -37.60 -26.43
C SER A 770 -0.61 -36.16 -26.84
N LEU A 771 -0.26 -35.30 -25.87
CA LEU A 771 0.20 -33.95 -26.14
C LEU A 771 1.66 -33.90 -26.64
N LEU A 772 2.51 -34.81 -26.17
CA LEU A 772 3.89 -34.96 -26.68
C LEU A 772 3.90 -35.43 -28.14
N ASP A 773 2.91 -36.21 -28.56
CA ASP A 773 2.74 -36.62 -29.97
C ASP A 773 2.36 -35.44 -30.87
N VAL A 774 1.63 -34.44 -30.34
CA VAL A 774 1.34 -33.19 -31.06
C VAL A 774 2.59 -32.32 -31.14
N ARG A 775 3.23 -32.04 -30.00
CA ARG A 775 4.46 -31.26 -29.93
C ARG A 775 5.24 -31.60 -28.67
N ARG A 776 6.53 -31.86 -28.83
CA ARG A 776 7.46 -32.00 -27.69
C ARG A 776 7.94 -30.63 -27.24
N THR A 777 7.91 -30.39 -25.93
CA THR A 777 8.48 -29.20 -25.28
C THR A 777 9.24 -29.63 -24.02
N VAL A 778 10.20 -28.81 -23.59
CA VAL A 778 11.01 -29.08 -22.38
C VAL A 778 10.10 -29.24 -21.17
N ASP A 779 9.14 -28.33 -21.00
CA ASP A 779 8.15 -28.37 -19.90
C ASP A 779 7.31 -29.63 -19.92
N ARG A 780 6.75 -30.02 -21.07
CA ARG A 780 5.84 -31.18 -21.14
C ARG A 780 6.57 -32.49 -20.87
N LEU A 781 7.79 -32.62 -21.39
CA LEU A 781 8.66 -33.76 -21.07
C LEU A 781 8.98 -33.80 -19.57
N SER A 782 9.27 -32.64 -18.97
CA SER A 782 9.54 -32.51 -17.54
C SER A 782 8.30 -32.84 -16.67
N ILE A 783 7.10 -32.39 -17.06
CA ILE A 783 5.85 -32.73 -16.37
C ILE A 783 5.56 -34.24 -16.48
N CYS A 784 5.78 -34.84 -17.65
CA CYS A 784 5.64 -36.29 -17.84
C CYS A 784 6.65 -37.07 -16.98
N ALA A 785 7.90 -36.62 -16.90
CA ALA A 785 8.91 -37.21 -16.03
C ALA A 785 8.52 -37.10 -14.54
N ALA A 786 7.97 -35.95 -14.13
CA ALA A 786 7.47 -35.75 -12.78
C ALA A 786 6.25 -36.64 -12.46
N ALA A 787 5.43 -37.03 -13.44
CA ALA A 787 4.37 -38.02 -13.23
C ALA A 787 4.96 -39.42 -12.96
N TYR A 788 6.04 -39.82 -13.65
CA TYR A 788 6.76 -41.05 -13.32
C TYR A 788 7.43 -41.04 -11.94
N LYS A 789 7.86 -39.87 -11.44
CA LYS A 789 8.28 -39.72 -10.03
C LYS A 789 7.18 -40.13 -9.06
N ARG A 790 5.92 -39.81 -9.37
CA ARG A 790 4.76 -40.19 -8.54
C ARG A 790 4.46 -41.68 -8.62
N ILE A 791 4.61 -42.31 -9.79
CA ILE A 791 4.58 -43.78 -9.90
C ILE A 791 5.65 -44.39 -8.99
N ALA A 792 6.90 -43.92 -9.05
CA ALA A 792 7.98 -44.44 -8.20
C ALA A 792 7.64 -44.34 -6.70
N LEU A 793 7.06 -43.22 -6.26
CA LEU A 793 6.60 -43.02 -4.89
C LEU A 793 5.44 -43.95 -4.49
N ILE A 794 4.51 -44.23 -5.41
CA ILE A 794 3.41 -45.18 -5.20
C ILE A 794 3.96 -46.61 -5.07
N GLU A 795 4.85 -47.04 -5.97
CA GLU A 795 5.44 -48.39 -5.92
C GLU A 795 6.29 -48.61 -4.67
N ARG A 796 6.91 -47.54 -4.15
CA ARG A 796 7.59 -47.58 -2.86
C ARG A 796 6.65 -47.94 -1.71
N ILE A 797 5.44 -47.37 -1.68
CA ILE A 797 4.43 -47.75 -0.66
C ILE A 797 3.95 -49.19 -0.90
N ALA A 798 3.87 -49.62 -2.16
CA ALA A 798 3.54 -50.99 -2.52
C ALA A 798 4.64 -52.01 -2.15
N GLY A 799 5.88 -51.55 -1.89
CA GLY A 799 7.03 -52.41 -1.63
C GLY A 799 7.60 -53.08 -2.89
N ASP A 800 7.29 -52.58 -4.09
CA ASP A 800 7.79 -53.10 -5.36
C ASP A 800 9.02 -52.31 -5.82
N GLU A 801 10.20 -52.73 -5.36
CA GLU A 801 11.48 -52.07 -5.68
C GLU A 801 11.82 -52.11 -7.19
N ALA A 802 11.36 -53.14 -7.90
CA ALA A 802 11.61 -53.30 -9.33
C ALA A 802 10.76 -52.31 -10.14
N ALA A 803 9.48 -52.17 -9.79
CA ALA A 803 8.59 -51.19 -10.39
C ALA A 803 8.99 -49.76 -10.03
N GLU A 804 9.41 -49.49 -8.77
CA GLU A 804 9.98 -48.20 -8.38
C GLU A 804 11.20 -47.85 -9.25
N SER A 805 12.15 -48.77 -9.39
CA SER A 805 13.36 -48.54 -10.19
C SER A 805 13.06 -48.36 -11.67
N ALA A 806 12.10 -49.10 -12.22
CA ALA A 806 11.65 -48.95 -13.61
C ALA A 806 11.01 -47.57 -13.85
N ALA A 807 10.19 -47.07 -12.92
CA ALA A 807 9.60 -45.75 -12.99
C ALA A 807 10.65 -44.63 -12.92
N ILE A 808 11.65 -44.75 -12.04
CA ILE A 808 12.78 -43.81 -11.98
C ILE A 808 13.60 -43.86 -13.28
N GLY A 809 13.78 -45.03 -13.88
CA GLY A 809 14.42 -45.16 -15.20
C GLY A 809 13.66 -44.43 -16.32
N LYS A 810 12.33 -44.47 -16.32
CA LYS A 810 11.49 -43.70 -17.25
C LYS A 810 11.59 -42.19 -17.01
N MET A 811 11.54 -41.77 -15.73
CA MET A 811 11.76 -40.39 -15.32
C MET A 811 13.11 -39.87 -15.84
N LEU A 812 14.20 -40.63 -15.65
CA LEU A 812 15.54 -40.28 -16.12
C LEU A 812 15.60 -40.12 -17.66
N ALA A 813 15.00 -41.05 -18.40
CA ALA A 813 15.00 -40.99 -19.86
C ALA A 813 14.29 -39.73 -20.40
N LEU A 814 13.15 -39.36 -19.80
CA LEU A 814 12.40 -38.17 -20.18
C LEU A 814 13.14 -36.88 -19.83
N TYR A 815 13.78 -36.78 -18.66
CA TYR A 815 14.60 -35.60 -18.34
C TYR A 815 15.82 -35.46 -19.24
N ARG A 816 16.47 -36.57 -19.65
CA ARG A 816 17.54 -36.53 -20.67
C ARG A 816 17.05 -36.08 -22.05
N GLU A 817 15.81 -36.41 -22.40
CA GLU A 817 15.19 -35.90 -23.63
C GLU A 817 14.87 -34.41 -23.51
N ALA A 818 14.33 -33.97 -22.37
CA ALA A 818 14.06 -32.56 -22.07
C ALA A 818 15.34 -31.71 -22.09
N GLU A 819 16.42 -32.19 -21.47
CA GLU A 819 17.73 -31.54 -21.49
C GLU A 819 18.27 -31.38 -22.91
N ARG A 820 18.29 -32.47 -23.72
CA ARG A 820 18.74 -32.38 -25.12
C ARG A 820 17.90 -31.42 -25.95
N LEU A 821 16.60 -31.37 -25.71
CA LEU A 821 15.69 -30.46 -26.40
C LEU A 821 15.95 -29.00 -26.01
N GLY A 822 16.11 -28.73 -24.72
CA GLY A 822 16.40 -27.40 -24.21
C GLY A 822 17.76 -26.88 -24.66
N ASP A 823 18.76 -27.75 -24.68
CA ASP A 823 20.10 -27.47 -25.21
C ASP A 823 20.09 -27.08 -26.68
N ALA A 824 19.32 -27.81 -27.49
CA ALA A 824 19.16 -27.50 -28.91
C ALA A 824 18.45 -26.16 -29.15
N GLN A 825 17.68 -25.68 -28.17
CA GLN A 825 16.93 -24.43 -28.24
C GLN A 825 17.67 -23.25 -27.57
N GLY A 826 18.75 -23.51 -26.83
CA GLY A 826 19.39 -22.49 -26.00
C GLY A 826 18.51 -21.99 -24.85
N ASP A 827 17.63 -22.85 -24.34
CA ASP A 827 16.65 -22.49 -23.32
C ASP A 827 17.30 -22.41 -21.93
N ALA A 828 17.25 -21.24 -21.28
CA ALA A 828 17.77 -21.03 -19.93
C ALA A 828 17.06 -21.91 -18.89
N ALA A 829 15.79 -22.29 -19.11
CA ALA A 829 15.03 -23.18 -18.22
C ALA A 829 15.55 -24.63 -18.20
N THR A 830 16.52 -24.96 -19.04
CA THR A 830 17.15 -26.29 -19.11
C THR A 830 17.84 -26.72 -17.80
N PHE A 831 18.09 -25.79 -16.87
CA PHE A 831 18.56 -26.15 -15.52
C PHE A 831 17.58 -27.09 -14.79
N TYR A 832 16.27 -26.93 -15.02
CA TYR A 832 15.23 -27.71 -14.35
C TYR A 832 15.26 -29.21 -14.70
N PRO A 833 15.24 -29.61 -15.99
CA PRO A 833 15.40 -31.02 -16.33
C PRO A 833 16.78 -31.57 -15.93
N LEU A 834 17.84 -30.76 -15.97
CA LEU A 834 19.18 -31.16 -15.56
C LEU A 834 19.26 -31.51 -14.06
N ILE A 835 18.76 -30.65 -13.17
CA ILE A 835 18.80 -30.93 -11.72
C ILE A 835 17.93 -32.13 -11.35
N ASN A 836 16.78 -32.32 -12.01
CA ASN A 836 15.92 -33.48 -11.79
C ASN A 836 16.50 -34.77 -12.39
N ARG A 837 17.29 -34.68 -13.47
CA ARG A 837 18.11 -35.80 -13.97
C ARG A 837 19.11 -36.24 -12.91
N LEU A 838 19.86 -35.30 -12.31
CA LEU A 838 20.82 -35.61 -11.24
C LEU A 838 20.13 -36.28 -10.06
N ALA A 839 18.93 -35.82 -9.67
CA ALA A 839 18.15 -36.48 -8.62
C ALA A 839 17.79 -37.94 -8.97
N ALA A 840 17.39 -38.22 -10.22
CA ALA A 840 17.09 -39.57 -10.68
C ALA A 840 18.33 -40.48 -10.75
N GLU A 841 19.47 -39.94 -11.22
CA GLU A 841 20.76 -40.64 -11.25
C GLU A 841 21.24 -40.99 -9.84
N LEU A 842 21.16 -40.03 -8.92
CA LEU A 842 21.46 -40.24 -7.51
C LEU A 842 20.59 -41.37 -6.94
N MET A 843 19.27 -41.32 -7.19
CA MET A 843 18.33 -42.33 -6.69
C MET A 843 18.61 -43.72 -7.24
N LEU A 844 18.97 -43.88 -8.52
CA LEU A 844 19.33 -45.18 -9.10
C LEU A 844 20.70 -45.68 -8.62
N GLY A 845 21.63 -44.76 -8.32
CA GLY A 845 22.96 -45.08 -7.78
C GLY A 845 22.94 -45.53 -6.31
N MET A 846 21.94 -45.09 -5.53
CA MET A 846 21.70 -45.51 -4.15
C MET A 846 21.29 -47.00 -4.07
N GLY A 847 22.27 -47.90 -4.18
CA GLY A 847 22.08 -49.37 -4.16
C GLY A 847 23.18 -50.15 -4.90
N ALA A 848 23.95 -49.50 -5.79
CA ALA A 848 25.08 -50.10 -6.49
C ALA A 848 26.38 -49.97 -5.68
N SER A 849 27.24 -50.99 -5.70
CA SER A 849 28.53 -51.00 -4.98
C SER A 849 29.61 -50.09 -5.58
N SER A 850 29.34 -49.44 -6.72
CA SER A 850 30.23 -48.46 -7.36
C SER A 850 29.70 -47.05 -7.10
N ALA A 851 30.38 -46.33 -6.20
CA ALA A 851 30.16 -44.90 -5.98
C ALA A 851 30.84 -44.10 -7.10
N ASP A 852 30.33 -44.21 -8.33
CA ASP A 852 30.61 -43.19 -9.33
C ASP A 852 29.74 -41.99 -8.94
N GLY A 853 30.38 -40.93 -8.44
CA GLY A 853 29.70 -39.68 -8.13
C GLY A 853 29.05 -39.05 -9.36
N PHE A 854 28.49 -37.84 -9.22
CA PHE A 854 27.99 -37.13 -10.38
C PHE A 854 29.08 -36.88 -11.42
N ASP A 855 28.69 -36.86 -12.69
CA ASP A 855 29.54 -36.34 -13.75
C ASP A 855 29.88 -34.88 -13.45
N ALA A 856 31.18 -34.61 -13.22
CA ALA A 856 31.66 -33.28 -12.82
C ALA A 856 31.30 -32.21 -13.87
N ALA A 857 31.34 -32.57 -15.16
CA ALA A 857 30.97 -31.65 -16.24
C ALA A 857 29.49 -31.24 -16.16
N SER A 858 28.59 -32.19 -15.87
CA SER A 858 27.15 -31.90 -15.66
C SER A 858 26.90 -30.98 -14.47
N VAL A 859 27.62 -31.18 -13.36
CA VAL A 859 27.48 -30.35 -12.14
C VAL A 859 27.99 -28.93 -12.36
N ASP A 860 29.18 -28.78 -12.96
CA ASP A 860 29.75 -27.47 -13.25
C ASP A 860 28.91 -26.69 -14.25
N ARG A 861 28.38 -27.40 -15.25
CA ARG A 861 27.41 -26.83 -16.21
C ARG A 861 26.15 -26.34 -15.50
N LEU A 862 25.52 -27.16 -14.65
CA LEU A 862 24.32 -26.77 -13.92
C LEU A 862 24.60 -25.53 -13.05
N ARG A 863 25.73 -25.50 -12.35
CA ARG A 863 26.14 -24.36 -11.52
C ARG A 863 26.26 -23.09 -12.35
N GLN A 864 26.91 -23.16 -13.52
CA GLN A 864 27.05 -22.03 -14.43
C GLN A 864 25.68 -21.53 -14.96
N MET A 865 24.76 -22.45 -15.28
CA MET A 865 23.41 -22.08 -15.72
C MET A 865 22.62 -21.39 -14.61
N LEU A 866 22.65 -21.94 -13.39
CA LEU A 866 21.99 -21.34 -12.23
C LEU A 866 22.60 -19.97 -11.87
N GLU A 867 23.92 -19.83 -11.98
CA GLU A 867 24.63 -18.54 -11.85
C GLU A 867 24.11 -17.51 -12.85
N GLN A 868 23.99 -17.88 -14.13
CA GLN A 868 23.48 -17.00 -15.17
C GLN A 868 22.03 -16.60 -14.94
N CYS A 869 21.17 -17.56 -14.58
CA CYS A 869 19.76 -17.31 -14.29
C CYS A 869 19.59 -16.39 -13.06
N ALA A 870 20.34 -16.61 -11.98
CA ALA A 870 20.29 -15.78 -10.79
C ALA A 870 20.72 -14.32 -11.03
N HIS A 871 21.62 -14.07 -11.99
CA HIS A 871 22.03 -12.72 -12.36
C HIS A 871 21.10 -12.06 -13.39
N GLY A 872 20.52 -12.83 -14.31
CA GLY A 872 19.68 -12.31 -15.40
C GLY A 872 18.20 -12.17 -15.02
N GLU A 873 17.58 -13.28 -14.62
CA GLU A 873 16.16 -13.39 -14.29
C GLU A 873 15.98 -14.23 -13.02
N PRO A 874 16.33 -13.68 -11.85
CA PRO A 874 16.21 -14.41 -10.59
C PRO A 874 14.75 -14.73 -10.26
N ASP A 875 14.50 -15.98 -9.91
CA ASP A 875 13.19 -16.46 -9.47
C ASP A 875 13.33 -17.42 -8.28
N PHE A 876 12.21 -17.91 -7.76
CA PHE A 876 12.27 -18.87 -6.65
C PHE A 876 13.02 -20.16 -7.05
N TRP A 877 12.81 -20.67 -8.26
CA TRP A 877 13.24 -22.01 -8.68
C TRP A 877 14.74 -22.08 -8.95
N ASN A 878 15.31 -21.09 -9.64
CA ASN A 878 16.74 -21.05 -9.90
C ASN A 878 17.54 -20.80 -8.61
N ILE A 879 17.02 -19.98 -7.69
CA ILE A 879 17.63 -19.77 -6.38
C ILE A 879 17.51 -21.02 -5.50
N SER A 880 16.36 -21.68 -5.45
CA SER A 880 16.19 -22.92 -4.66
C SER A 880 17.02 -24.08 -5.21
N ALA A 881 17.13 -24.18 -6.55
CA ALA A 881 17.89 -25.23 -7.23
C ALA A 881 19.38 -25.21 -6.88
N MET A 882 19.95 -24.05 -6.51
CA MET A 882 21.34 -23.98 -6.06
C MET A 882 21.55 -24.66 -4.71
N THR A 883 20.64 -24.41 -3.76
CA THR A 883 20.66 -25.09 -2.46
C THR A 883 20.36 -26.59 -2.62
N GLU A 884 19.47 -26.94 -3.55
CA GLU A 884 19.19 -28.33 -3.94
C GLU A 884 20.43 -29.03 -4.50
N LEU A 885 21.19 -28.38 -5.39
CA LEU A 885 22.44 -28.93 -5.92
C LEU A 885 23.44 -29.21 -4.79
N ARG A 886 23.58 -28.28 -3.83
CA ARG A 886 24.42 -28.49 -2.64
C ARG A 886 23.96 -29.69 -1.80
N ILE A 887 22.65 -29.90 -1.67
CA ILE A 887 22.10 -31.08 -0.99
C ILE A 887 22.50 -32.35 -1.75
N TYR A 888 22.33 -32.39 -3.07
CA TYR A 888 22.69 -33.55 -3.88
C TYR A 888 24.18 -33.87 -3.81
N GLU A 889 25.06 -32.88 -3.92
CA GLU A 889 26.51 -33.06 -3.74
C GLU A 889 26.85 -33.58 -2.33
N SER A 890 26.14 -33.11 -1.31
CA SER A 890 26.36 -33.53 0.08
C SER A 890 25.86 -34.95 0.34
N VAL A 891 24.72 -35.33 -0.23
CA VAL A 891 24.14 -36.67 -0.15
C VAL A 891 25.01 -37.69 -0.90
N ALA A 892 25.47 -37.35 -2.11
CA ALA A 892 26.39 -38.18 -2.89
C ALA A 892 27.72 -38.43 -2.16
N ALA A 893 28.23 -37.41 -1.47
CA ALA A 893 29.47 -37.49 -0.68
C ALA A 893 29.28 -37.94 0.78
N LYS A 894 28.05 -38.26 1.20
CA LYS A 894 27.68 -38.65 2.58
C LYS A 894 28.12 -37.66 3.67
N ARG A 895 27.88 -36.37 3.44
CA ARG A 895 28.32 -35.24 4.28
C ARG A 895 27.22 -34.18 4.49
N LEU A 896 25.97 -34.61 4.55
CA LEU A 896 24.83 -33.70 4.74
C LEU A 896 24.90 -33.02 6.10
N GLU A 897 25.33 -33.73 7.15
CA GLU A 897 25.46 -33.19 8.50
C GLU A 897 26.37 -31.96 8.54
N ALA A 898 27.55 -32.05 7.89
CA ALA A 898 28.50 -30.95 7.83
C ALA A 898 27.98 -29.73 7.04
N SER A 899 27.07 -29.95 6.10
CA SER A 899 26.56 -28.89 5.21
C SER A 899 25.22 -28.29 5.70
N LEU A 900 24.59 -28.92 6.71
CA LEU A 900 23.24 -28.59 7.17
C LEU A 900 23.09 -27.13 7.61
N ALA A 901 24.06 -26.59 8.35
CA ALA A 901 23.99 -25.21 8.86
C ALA A 901 23.89 -24.19 7.71
N ALA A 902 24.66 -24.38 6.65
CA ALA A 902 24.64 -23.51 5.49
C ALA A 902 23.35 -23.69 4.67
N ILE A 903 22.92 -24.94 4.45
CA ILE A 903 21.65 -25.24 3.75
C ILE A 903 20.45 -24.61 4.47
N ARG A 904 20.38 -24.72 5.80
CA ARG A 904 19.32 -24.11 6.60
C ARG A 904 19.35 -22.58 6.51
N ALA A 905 20.54 -21.98 6.57
CA ALA A 905 20.66 -20.53 6.43
C ALA A 905 20.17 -20.03 5.07
N ASP A 906 20.51 -20.75 3.98
CA ASP A 906 20.09 -20.40 2.63
C ASP A 906 18.56 -20.53 2.44
N PHE A 907 17.96 -21.61 2.97
CA PHE A 907 16.50 -21.78 2.91
C PHE A 907 15.73 -20.84 3.82
N VAL A 908 16.19 -20.56 5.04
CA VAL A 908 15.53 -19.60 5.93
C VAL A 908 15.49 -18.22 5.28
N ASP A 909 16.61 -17.77 4.69
CA ASP A 909 16.65 -16.49 3.95
C ASP A 909 15.71 -16.51 2.73
N LEU A 910 15.62 -17.62 2.00
CA LEU A 910 14.65 -17.78 0.92
C LEU A 910 13.20 -17.74 1.41
N HIS A 911 12.89 -18.40 2.53
CA HIS A 911 11.54 -18.48 3.08
C HIS A 911 11.04 -17.12 3.56
N THR A 912 11.91 -16.31 4.19
CA THR A 912 11.58 -14.93 4.57
C THR A 912 11.18 -14.06 3.36
N ARG A 913 11.67 -14.37 2.16
CA ARG A 913 11.40 -13.59 0.94
C ARG A 913 10.20 -14.09 0.15
N VAL A 914 10.04 -15.41 0.09
CA VAL A 914 8.94 -16.07 -0.62
C VAL A 914 8.34 -17.09 0.35
N PRO A 915 7.43 -16.67 1.24
CA PRO A 915 6.81 -17.54 2.24
C PRO A 915 5.69 -18.42 1.65
N SER A 916 5.48 -18.39 0.33
CA SER A 916 4.39 -19.13 -0.32
C SER A 916 4.50 -20.63 -0.08
N ARG A 917 3.48 -21.19 0.59
CA ARG A 917 3.37 -22.64 0.89
C ARG A 917 3.46 -23.50 -0.37
N SER A 918 2.95 -22.99 -1.50
CA SER A 918 2.94 -23.72 -2.77
C SER A 918 4.33 -24.09 -3.26
N ASN A 919 5.25 -23.12 -3.20
CA ASN A 919 6.63 -23.28 -3.62
C ASN A 919 7.36 -24.25 -2.68
N TRP A 920 7.25 -24.04 -1.36
CA TRP A 920 7.91 -24.88 -0.35
C TRP A 920 7.38 -26.31 -0.28
N SER A 921 6.10 -26.55 -0.58
CA SER A 921 5.56 -27.91 -0.70
C SER A 921 6.20 -28.67 -1.87
N SER A 922 6.47 -28.01 -3.00
CA SER A 922 7.14 -28.66 -4.13
C SER A 922 8.59 -29.01 -3.80
N VAL A 923 9.28 -28.14 -3.05
CA VAL A 923 10.61 -28.39 -2.51
C VAL A 923 10.61 -29.56 -1.52
N LEU A 924 9.63 -29.59 -0.61
CA LEU A 924 9.44 -30.70 0.34
C LEU A 924 9.21 -32.03 -0.39
N ASP A 925 8.33 -32.08 -1.39
CA ASP A 925 8.07 -33.30 -2.17
C ASP A 925 9.33 -33.83 -2.87
N GLN A 926 10.19 -32.93 -3.36
CA GLN A 926 11.44 -33.32 -3.99
C GLN A 926 12.44 -33.92 -2.99
N TYR A 927 12.53 -33.35 -1.79
CA TYR A 927 13.44 -33.87 -0.76
C TYR A 927 12.89 -35.10 -0.05
N ASP A 928 11.58 -35.22 0.14
CA ASP A 928 10.96 -36.47 0.56
C ASP A 928 11.27 -37.60 -0.43
N PHE A 929 11.33 -37.30 -1.73
CA PHE A 929 11.70 -38.30 -2.74
C PHE A 929 13.15 -38.80 -2.59
N VAL A 930 14.11 -37.89 -2.44
CA VAL A 930 15.56 -38.19 -2.40
C VAL A 930 16.06 -38.57 -1.01
N LEU A 931 15.78 -37.75 0.01
CA LEU A 931 16.34 -37.90 1.35
C LEU A 931 15.75 -39.10 2.11
N TYR A 932 14.51 -39.50 1.80
CA TYR A 932 13.94 -40.71 2.37
C TYR A 932 14.77 -41.95 2.01
N ARG A 933 15.18 -42.09 0.74
CA ARG A 933 16.01 -43.24 0.31
C ARG A 933 17.40 -43.16 0.93
N TYR A 934 17.96 -41.95 1.05
CA TYR A 934 19.25 -41.72 1.69
C TYR A 934 19.25 -42.14 3.17
N ALA A 935 18.29 -41.66 3.96
CA ALA A 935 18.22 -41.95 5.40
C ALA A 935 17.99 -43.44 5.71
N ASN A 936 17.35 -44.18 4.79
CA ASN A 936 17.06 -45.61 4.94
C ASN A 936 18.15 -46.54 4.37
N GLN A 937 19.29 -46.01 3.92
CA GLN A 937 20.41 -46.87 3.51
C GLN A 937 21.03 -47.59 4.71
N PRO A 938 21.42 -48.88 4.57
CA PRO A 938 21.96 -49.67 5.68
C PRO A 938 23.26 -49.11 6.30
N ALA A 939 24.04 -48.35 5.53
CA ALA A 939 25.40 -47.90 5.88
C ALA A 939 25.51 -46.39 6.20
N ILE A 940 24.41 -45.72 6.53
CA ILE A 940 24.39 -44.28 6.83
C ILE A 940 24.46 -44.03 8.34
N ALA A 941 25.31 -43.07 8.73
CA ALA A 941 25.54 -42.67 10.11
C ALA A 941 24.30 -41.99 10.74
N ASP A 942 24.17 -42.08 12.07
CA ASP A 942 23.01 -41.50 12.77
C ASP A 942 22.98 -39.96 12.70
N GLY A 943 24.14 -39.30 12.63
CA GLY A 943 24.24 -37.85 12.43
C GLY A 943 23.67 -37.40 11.08
N GLU A 944 23.88 -38.17 10.02
CA GLU A 944 23.29 -37.93 8.70
C GLU A 944 21.77 -38.13 8.72
N LYS A 945 21.26 -39.16 9.42
CA LYS A 945 19.82 -39.37 9.62
C LYS A 945 19.19 -38.20 10.40
N ALA A 946 19.85 -37.73 11.46
CA ALA A 946 19.40 -36.58 12.23
C ALA A 946 19.38 -35.31 11.36
N ALA A 947 20.37 -35.11 10.49
CA ALA A 947 20.42 -33.99 9.56
C ALA A 947 19.26 -34.01 8.54
N VAL A 948 18.91 -35.19 8.02
CA VAL A 948 17.72 -35.37 7.17
C VAL A 948 16.45 -34.98 7.91
N SER A 949 16.24 -35.50 9.13
CA SER A 949 15.04 -35.19 9.92
C SER A 949 14.91 -33.69 10.21
N GLN A 950 16.00 -33.04 10.64
CA GLN A 950 16.00 -31.59 10.91
C GLN A 950 15.63 -30.76 9.68
N LEU A 951 16.13 -31.15 8.50
CA LEU A 951 15.83 -30.45 7.26
C LEU A 951 14.37 -30.64 6.83
N LEU A 952 13.86 -31.88 6.87
CA LEU A 952 12.47 -32.17 6.52
C LEU A 952 11.47 -31.55 7.50
N ASP A 953 11.77 -31.53 8.80
CA ASP A 953 10.88 -30.95 9.81
C ASP A 953 10.79 -29.42 9.66
N MET A 954 11.90 -28.75 9.35
CA MET A 954 11.90 -27.32 9.02
C MET A 954 11.01 -27.01 7.81
N LEU A 955 11.11 -27.80 6.74
CA LEU A 955 10.29 -27.60 5.54
C LEU A 955 8.82 -27.92 5.77
N LYS A 956 8.51 -28.95 6.58
CA LYS A 956 7.14 -29.27 6.99
C LYS A 956 6.51 -28.14 7.79
N GLN A 957 7.24 -27.51 8.71
CA GLN A 957 6.74 -26.36 9.47
C GLN A 957 6.25 -25.25 8.53
N TRP A 958 7.04 -24.87 7.53
CA TRP A 958 6.67 -23.85 6.55
C TRP A 958 5.48 -24.21 5.65
N VAL A 959 5.23 -25.50 5.44
CA VAL A 959 4.07 -25.96 4.67
C VAL A 959 2.80 -26.06 5.55
N HIS A 960 2.94 -26.28 6.87
CA HIS A 960 1.84 -26.60 7.78
C HIS A 960 1.52 -25.53 8.87
N GLU A 961 2.27 -24.44 8.98
CA GLU A 961 1.97 -23.31 9.90
C GLU A 961 0.70 -22.56 9.46
N ASP A 962 -0.49 -23.08 9.82
CA ASP A 962 -1.73 -22.41 10.27
C ASP A 962 -2.93 -23.39 10.18
N GLU A 963 -2.85 -24.57 10.81
CA GLU A 963 -4.11 -25.12 11.34
C GLU A 963 -4.40 -24.30 12.60
N PRO A 964 -5.49 -23.50 12.66
CA PRO A 964 -5.90 -22.93 13.93
C PRO A 964 -6.08 -24.11 14.89
N GLN A 965 -5.25 -24.17 15.92
CA GLN A 965 -5.45 -25.11 17.01
C GLN A 965 -6.89 -24.89 17.48
N GLN A 966 -7.77 -25.85 17.19
CA GLN A 966 -9.08 -25.86 17.81
C GLN A 966 -8.84 -25.73 19.32
N PRO A 967 -9.45 -24.75 20.00
CA PRO A 967 -9.25 -24.60 21.43
C PRO A 967 -9.59 -25.95 22.05
N GLN A 968 -8.59 -26.59 22.67
CA GLN A 968 -8.77 -27.82 23.40
C GLN A 968 -9.94 -27.60 24.36
N GLN A 969 -11.06 -28.28 24.09
CA GLN A 969 -12.16 -28.31 25.04
C GLN A 969 -11.57 -28.73 26.39
N PRO A 970 -11.75 -27.96 27.47
CA PRO A 970 -11.28 -28.39 28.77
C PRO A 970 -11.96 -29.73 29.07
N GLN A 971 -11.15 -30.76 29.24
CA GLN A 971 -11.60 -32.07 29.71
C GLN A 971 -12.38 -31.83 31.01
N SER A 972 -13.70 -32.00 30.95
CA SER A 972 -14.54 -32.02 32.13
C SER A 972 -14.15 -33.24 32.95
N SER A 973 -13.44 -33.01 34.04
CA SER A 973 -13.36 -33.96 35.13
C SER A 973 -14.73 -34.07 35.79
N ALA A 974 -15.50 -35.07 35.37
CA ALA A 974 -16.52 -35.79 36.14
C ALA A 974 -16.78 -37.16 35.48
#